data_AF-A0A8H4NDJ0-F1
#
_entry.id   AF-A0A8H4NDJ0-F1
#
_cell.length_a   1.000
_cell.length_b   1.000
_cell.length_c   1.000
_cell.angle_alpha   90.00
_cell.angle_beta   90.00
_cell.angle_gamma   90.00
#
_symmetry.space_group_name_H-M   'P 1'
#
loop_
_entity.id
_entity.type
_entity.pdbx_description
1 polymer ?
#
loop_
_entity_poly.entity_id
_entity_poly.type
_entity_poly.pdbx_seq_one_letter_code
_entity_poly.pdbx_strand_id
1 'polypeptide(L)'
;MVQYAFTPWRDRYELLLVREQMYTGIDTNARDGKGHSSHSEGSVNMQTKQILDDQETQKRQHKAVARVSMWMQRGNCPHMVESTALLMAAMLSDKEAAAGENAASSAYAIRAAYSAAFSRFVTGLLDGHQDKQRKQSMYSIAKTIGLPATFVELRHQSTHEQLPSLAKLRTAAKKALLWIWDYYWKQLGEDNSDACRKAVLRYLNEGDESKLAALFQEFERWPPERILKTVQEVKGSLPGNQAFLKCAELMQRLRESEEDKKSSKSGTADTAMKDTEPDTGEADEEDDFGWSQIATSRPFLRQKIGFLSSALVATRAMHIQSIPMWEGSSNNYAYLVVDDKSKDAVIVDPANPPEVAPILKDAIKAGKINLTAIVNTHQRQQEADIIGGKDCEGVTKTPGHGETFKLGDIIFKGVHTPCHTQDSICFFVEDGKDKAVFTGDTLFIGGCGRFFEGNAEEMHEALNKRLAALPDDTVVYPGHEYTKANVKFAASVSQRDAVQKLHSFAENNKVTTGKFTIGDEKEHNVFMRVEDPEIQKQTGETEPVAVMAKLREMKNNFKDGAGALFVAGAKSTIATTSIYRDINHRDCPPKRKAPATSATAAPKTRQSKLAKEHNVTAQEEGEIREAFSLFAEPMDGEKHGVLPIDDVKSALIALGVPPSSHAELKEFISILDPENDGYATYEPFFAICALKFHTREHDSDAHRAEVEEAFRLFTNGQDGPITLAHLRRVAAVLKEDVDEELLKDMILEANGGVGVARGVGVEEFDGVMKSAGVWR
;
A
#
# COMPACT_ATOMS: atom_id res chain seq x y z
N MET A 1 6.15 14.54 19.05
CA MET A 1 4.79 15.09 18.82
C MET A 1 3.92 13.96 18.28
N VAL A 2 3.01 13.40 19.07
CA VAL A 2 2.22 12.19 18.71
C VAL A 2 0.79 12.51 18.25
N GLN A 3 0.57 13.72 17.72
CA GLN A 3 -0.75 14.24 17.33
C GLN A 3 -0.99 14.25 15.81
N TYR A 4 -0.07 13.68 15.02
CA TYR A 4 -0.18 13.65 13.56
C TYR A 4 -0.91 12.40 13.08
N ALA A 5 -2.04 12.61 12.40
CA ALA A 5 -2.73 11.59 11.61
C ALA A 5 -2.70 12.02 10.14
N PHE A 6 -2.15 11.17 9.27
CA PHE A 6 -2.02 11.47 7.84
C PHE A 6 -3.30 11.07 7.09
N THR A 7 -3.75 11.93 6.17
CA THR A 7 -4.97 11.73 5.39
C THR A 7 -4.72 12.01 3.89
N PRO A 8 -5.36 11.29 2.96
CA PRO A 8 -5.11 11.44 1.51
C PRO A 8 -5.81 12.65 0.88
N TRP A 9 -6.89 13.13 1.50
CA TRP A 9 -7.53 14.40 1.19
C TRP A 9 -6.71 15.56 1.75
N ARG A 10 -6.73 16.68 1.03
CA ARG A 10 -5.97 17.90 1.32
C ARG A 10 -6.42 18.59 2.59
N ASP A 11 -7.73 18.74 2.77
CA ASP A 11 -8.33 19.40 3.93
C ASP A 11 -9.72 18.83 4.25
N ARG A 12 -10.30 19.27 5.36
CA ARG A 12 -11.62 18.82 5.83
C ARG A 12 -12.74 19.22 4.86
N TYR A 13 -12.59 20.32 4.12
CA TYR A 13 -13.58 20.76 3.15
C TYR A 13 -13.65 19.79 1.97
N GLU A 14 -12.50 19.33 1.44
CA GLU A 14 -12.45 18.34 0.36
C GLU A 14 -13.15 17.01 0.75
N LEU A 15 -12.92 16.55 1.98
CA LEU A 15 -13.60 15.36 2.54
C LEU A 15 -15.12 15.54 2.62
N LEU A 16 -15.58 16.67 3.14
CA LEU A 16 -17.01 16.95 3.34
C LEU A 16 -17.74 17.23 2.02
N LEU A 17 -17.05 17.79 1.02
CA LEU A 17 -17.56 17.93 -0.35
C LEU A 17 -17.79 16.57 -1.01
N VAL A 18 -16.86 15.61 -0.82
CA VAL A 18 -17.07 14.23 -1.31
C VAL A 18 -18.21 13.55 -0.56
N ARG A 19 -18.35 13.76 0.76
CA ARG A 19 -19.53 13.27 1.52
C ARG A 19 -20.84 13.76 0.90
N GLU A 20 -20.94 15.07 0.65
CA GLU A 20 -22.13 15.68 0.04
C GLU A 20 -22.42 15.11 -1.36
N GLN A 21 -21.39 15.03 -2.21
CA GLN A 21 -21.53 14.54 -3.59
C GLN A 21 -21.91 13.05 -3.67
N MET A 22 -21.40 12.20 -2.76
CA MET A 22 -21.78 10.77 -2.70
C MET A 22 -23.24 10.57 -2.28
N TYR A 23 -23.68 11.29 -1.25
CA TYR A 23 -25.00 11.12 -0.64
C TYR A 23 -26.10 12.03 -1.22
N THR A 24 -25.79 12.83 -2.25
CA THR A 24 -26.80 13.57 -3.03
C THR A 24 -27.85 12.59 -3.56
N GLY A 25 -29.14 12.86 -3.30
CA GLY A 25 -30.26 12.01 -3.72
C GLY A 25 -30.44 10.71 -2.92
N ILE A 26 -29.67 10.48 -1.85
CA ILE A 26 -29.93 9.41 -0.87
C ILE A 26 -30.64 10.03 0.34
N ASP A 27 -31.84 9.57 0.67
CA ASP A 27 -32.51 9.98 1.90
C ASP A 27 -31.83 9.36 3.13
N THR A 28 -30.97 10.14 3.77
CA THR A 28 -30.26 9.78 5.01
C THR A 28 -31.12 9.89 6.27
N ASN A 29 -32.35 10.43 6.16
CA ASN A 29 -33.26 10.69 7.28
C ASN A 29 -34.48 9.74 7.29
N ALA A 30 -34.60 8.84 6.31
CA ALA A 30 -35.71 7.90 6.08
C ALA A 30 -36.05 6.90 7.22
N ARG A 31 -35.50 7.06 8.44
CA ARG A 31 -35.88 6.25 9.62
C ARG A 31 -36.99 6.87 10.45
N ASP A 32 -37.25 8.18 10.35
CA ASP A 32 -38.33 8.84 11.09
C ASP A 32 -39.63 8.83 10.28
N GLY A 33 -40.43 7.77 10.46
CA GLY A 33 -41.67 7.56 9.73
C GLY A 33 -42.76 8.60 10.05
N LYS A 34 -42.92 9.61 9.19
CA LYS A 34 -44.16 10.41 9.02
C LYS A 34 -44.16 11.21 7.72
N GLY A 35 -44.37 10.52 6.59
CA GLY A 35 -44.58 11.20 5.30
C GLY A 35 -45.94 11.91 5.26
N HIS A 36 -45.95 13.23 5.04
CA HIS A 36 -47.12 13.95 4.54
C HIS A 36 -46.95 14.18 3.04
N SER A 37 -47.73 13.47 2.23
CA SER A 37 -47.77 13.65 0.78
C SER A 37 -48.72 14.80 0.42
N SER A 38 -48.20 15.87 -0.19
CA SER A 38 -49.02 16.85 -0.91
C SER A 38 -48.88 16.62 -2.42
N HIS A 39 -49.98 16.23 -3.07
CA HIS A 39 -50.04 16.19 -4.53
C HIS A 39 -50.24 17.61 -5.07
N SER A 40 -49.53 17.96 -6.15
CA SER A 40 -49.95 18.98 -7.11
C SER A 40 -49.49 18.61 -8.52
N GLU A 41 -50.26 19.06 -9.51
CA GLU A 41 -50.20 18.54 -10.89
C GLU A 41 -49.20 19.32 -11.75
N GLY A 42 -48.37 18.60 -12.53
CA GLY A 42 -47.32 19.23 -13.36
C GLY A 42 -46.59 18.27 -14.31
N SER A 43 -47.29 17.24 -14.81
CA SER A 43 -46.72 15.97 -15.30
C SER A 43 -45.50 16.08 -16.25
N VAL A 44 -45.57 16.87 -17.32
CA VAL A 44 -44.53 16.90 -18.37
C VAL A 44 -43.30 17.72 -17.97
N ASN A 45 -43.50 18.83 -17.24
CA ASN A 45 -42.40 19.70 -16.83
C ASN A 45 -41.68 19.15 -15.58
N MET A 46 -42.39 18.41 -14.71
CA MET A 46 -41.77 17.65 -13.61
C MET A 46 -40.86 16.53 -14.14
N GLN A 47 -41.31 15.70 -15.08
CA GLN A 47 -40.48 14.60 -15.62
C GLN A 47 -39.17 15.11 -16.22
N THR A 48 -39.23 16.16 -17.05
CA THR A 48 -38.02 16.74 -17.67
C THR A 48 -37.07 17.31 -16.62
N LYS A 49 -37.60 18.04 -15.61
CA LYS A 49 -36.80 18.57 -14.51
C LYS A 49 -36.18 17.47 -13.64
N GLN A 50 -36.91 16.39 -13.39
CA GLN A 50 -36.48 15.27 -12.55
C GLN A 50 -35.40 14.42 -13.25
N ILE A 51 -35.51 14.22 -14.57
CA ILE A 51 -34.44 13.60 -15.39
C ILE A 51 -33.15 14.44 -15.35
N LEU A 52 -33.26 15.77 -15.46
CA LEU A 52 -32.10 16.67 -15.38
C LEU A 52 -31.44 16.66 -13.98
N ASP A 53 -32.24 16.62 -12.92
CA ASP A 53 -31.77 16.55 -11.52
C ASP A 53 -31.11 15.19 -11.21
N ASP A 54 -31.67 14.09 -11.72
CA ASP A 54 -31.06 12.75 -11.66
C ASP A 54 -29.73 12.67 -12.43
N GLN A 55 -29.63 13.34 -13.60
CA GLN A 55 -28.40 13.42 -14.37
C GLN A 55 -27.33 14.29 -13.68
N GLU A 56 -27.69 15.44 -13.10
CA GLU A 56 -26.75 16.27 -12.34
C GLU A 56 -26.29 15.55 -11.06
N THR A 57 -27.19 14.83 -10.38
CA THR A 57 -26.87 13.98 -9.23
C THR A 57 -25.86 12.88 -9.59
N GLN A 58 -26.11 12.14 -10.68
CA GLN A 58 -25.15 11.13 -11.17
C GLN A 58 -23.79 11.77 -11.48
N LYS A 59 -23.76 12.90 -12.20
CA LYS A 59 -22.52 13.62 -12.53
C LYS A 59 -21.72 14.05 -11.29
N ARG A 60 -22.39 14.40 -10.18
CA ARG A 60 -21.75 14.68 -8.88
C ARG A 60 -21.18 13.40 -8.26
N GLN A 61 -21.93 12.30 -8.27
CA GLN A 61 -21.50 11.00 -7.75
C GLN A 61 -20.28 10.43 -8.52
N HIS A 62 -20.27 10.49 -9.86
CA HIS A 62 -19.09 10.10 -10.67
C HIS A 62 -17.84 10.93 -10.32
N LYS A 63 -17.97 12.26 -10.16
CA LYS A 63 -16.86 13.13 -9.72
C LYS A 63 -16.34 12.74 -8.33
N ALA A 64 -17.21 12.34 -7.41
CA ALA A 64 -16.82 11.90 -6.08
C ALA A 64 -16.10 10.55 -6.10
N VAL A 65 -16.61 9.57 -6.86
CA VAL A 65 -15.97 8.25 -7.05
C VAL A 65 -14.56 8.41 -7.65
N ALA A 66 -14.40 9.22 -8.69
CA ALA A 66 -13.09 9.50 -9.28
C ALA A 66 -12.11 10.14 -8.27
N ARG A 67 -12.59 11.07 -7.43
CA ARG A 67 -11.77 11.70 -6.38
C ARG A 67 -11.36 10.72 -5.27
N VAL A 68 -12.26 9.84 -4.82
CA VAL A 68 -11.89 8.78 -3.86
C VAL A 68 -10.90 7.79 -4.49
N SER A 69 -11.06 7.44 -5.76
CA SER A 69 -10.08 6.60 -6.48
C SER A 69 -8.67 7.22 -6.45
N MET A 70 -8.55 8.53 -6.67
CA MET A 70 -7.28 9.25 -6.50
C MET A 70 -6.75 9.19 -5.05
N TRP A 71 -7.62 9.32 -4.05
CA TRP A 71 -7.22 9.20 -2.64
C TRP A 71 -6.77 7.78 -2.27
N MET A 72 -7.32 6.74 -2.87
CA MET A 72 -6.87 5.36 -2.68
C MET A 72 -5.45 5.17 -3.21
N GLN A 73 -5.12 5.73 -4.39
CA GLN A 73 -3.76 5.66 -4.95
C GLN A 73 -2.72 6.45 -4.13
N ARG A 74 -3.14 7.48 -3.38
CA ARG A 74 -2.27 8.19 -2.42
C ARG A 74 -1.96 7.40 -1.14
N GLY A 75 -2.64 6.29 -0.90
CA GLY A 75 -2.53 5.50 0.33
C GLY A 75 -3.25 6.12 1.53
N ASN A 76 -3.34 5.37 2.63
CA ASN A 76 -3.99 5.78 3.89
C ASN A 76 -5.47 6.24 3.75
N CYS A 77 -6.17 5.83 2.69
CA CYS A 77 -7.61 6.03 2.58
C CYS A 77 -8.36 5.14 3.59
N PRO A 78 -9.25 5.66 4.44
CA PRO A 78 -10.00 4.83 5.39
C PRO A 78 -10.93 3.86 4.65
N HIS A 79 -11.01 2.62 5.13
CA HIS A 79 -11.83 1.55 4.53
C HIS A 79 -13.31 1.94 4.31
N MET A 80 -13.88 2.78 5.18
CA MET A 80 -15.26 3.29 5.01
C MET A 80 -15.40 4.18 3.77
N VAL A 81 -14.39 4.99 3.45
CA VAL A 81 -14.39 5.90 2.29
C VAL A 81 -14.23 5.11 1.00
N GLU A 82 -13.30 4.15 0.98
CA GLU A 82 -13.13 3.16 -0.11
C GLU A 82 -14.44 2.39 -0.35
N SER A 83 -15.03 1.82 0.70
CA SER A 83 -16.26 1.02 0.62
C SER A 83 -17.45 1.83 0.07
N THR A 84 -17.60 3.09 0.50
CA THR A 84 -18.62 4.00 -0.05
C THR A 84 -18.43 4.20 -1.56
N ALA A 85 -17.20 4.46 -2.02
CA ALA A 85 -16.93 4.69 -3.44
C ALA A 85 -17.13 3.43 -4.29
N LEU A 86 -16.71 2.25 -3.82
CA LEU A 86 -16.93 0.98 -4.53
C LEU A 86 -18.42 0.64 -4.67
N LEU A 87 -19.20 0.81 -3.60
CA LEU A 87 -20.65 0.60 -3.65
C LEU A 87 -21.34 1.63 -4.56
N MET A 88 -20.91 2.89 -4.57
CA MET A 88 -21.45 3.90 -5.49
C MET A 88 -21.08 3.63 -6.95
N ALA A 89 -19.84 3.23 -7.25
CA ALA A 89 -19.41 2.88 -8.59
C ALA A 89 -20.26 1.76 -9.21
N ALA A 90 -20.55 0.71 -8.43
CA ALA A 90 -21.45 -0.36 -8.84
C ALA A 90 -22.90 0.14 -9.06
N MET A 91 -23.40 1.07 -8.24
CA MET A 91 -24.72 1.68 -8.41
C MET A 91 -24.84 2.62 -9.61
N LEU A 92 -23.76 3.31 -9.97
CA LEU A 92 -23.73 4.16 -11.17
C LEU A 92 -23.69 3.30 -12.43
N SER A 93 -22.80 2.30 -12.47
CA SER A 93 -22.70 1.36 -13.59
C SER A 93 -24.02 0.59 -13.83
N ASP A 94 -24.76 0.26 -12.75
CA ASP A 94 -26.09 -0.37 -12.84
C ASP A 94 -27.14 0.55 -13.49
N LYS A 95 -27.10 1.86 -13.21
CA LYS A 95 -27.98 2.85 -13.84
C LYS A 95 -27.62 3.06 -15.32
N GLU A 96 -26.34 3.16 -15.65
CA GLU A 96 -25.84 3.28 -17.03
C GLU A 96 -26.23 2.03 -17.85
N ALA A 97 -26.02 0.84 -17.28
CA ALA A 97 -26.41 -0.44 -17.90
C ALA A 97 -27.92 -0.57 -18.14
N ALA A 98 -28.75 0.02 -17.28
CA ALA A 98 -30.20 0.05 -17.46
C ALA A 98 -30.68 1.05 -18.53
N ALA A 99 -29.85 2.01 -18.92
CA ALA A 99 -30.14 3.01 -19.96
C ALA A 99 -29.59 2.62 -21.36
N GLY A 100 -28.68 1.65 -21.43
CA GLY A 100 -28.04 1.21 -22.68
C GLY A 100 -28.72 0.00 -23.35
N GLU A 101 -28.49 -0.15 -24.66
CA GLU A 101 -29.13 -1.19 -25.50
C GLU A 101 -28.70 -2.64 -25.15
N ASN A 102 -27.60 -2.83 -24.43
CA ASN A 102 -27.00 -4.14 -24.10
C ASN A 102 -27.26 -4.63 -22.66
N ALA A 103 -28.43 -4.32 -22.10
CA ALA A 103 -28.78 -4.59 -20.70
C ALA A 103 -28.57 -6.06 -20.25
N ALA A 104 -28.81 -7.04 -21.13
CA ALA A 104 -28.67 -8.46 -20.81
C ALA A 104 -27.20 -8.90 -20.60
N SER A 105 -26.27 -8.41 -21.44
CA SER A 105 -24.83 -8.72 -21.29
C SER A 105 -24.22 -8.02 -20.08
N SER A 106 -24.74 -6.84 -19.71
CA SER A 106 -24.25 -6.08 -18.56
C SER A 106 -24.70 -6.69 -17.22
N ALA A 107 -25.85 -7.37 -17.17
CA ALA A 107 -26.43 -7.88 -15.92
C ALA A 107 -25.50 -8.81 -15.11
N TYR A 108 -24.64 -9.59 -15.76
CA TYR A 108 -23.65 -10.42 -15.06
C TYR A 108 -22.49 -9.59 -14.50
N ALA A 109 -21.94 -8.66 -15.29
CA ALA A 109 -20.86 -7.77 -14.87
C ALA A 109 -21.29 -6.87 -13.69
N ILE A 110 -22.52 -6.34 -13.71
CA ILE A 110 -23.08 -5.55 -12.61
C ILE A 110 -23.26 -6.40 -11.33
N ARG A 111 -23.73 -7.65 -11.45
CA ARG A 111 -23.80 -8.57 -10.30
C ARG A 111 -22.42 -8.82 -9.69
N ALA A 112 -21.40 -9.07 -10.53
CA ALA A 112 -20.02 -9.25 -10.08
C ALA A 112 -19.47 -7.98 -9.40
N ALA A 113 -19.68 -6.79 -9.97
CA ALA A 113 -19.26 -5.51 -9.40
C ALA A 113 -19.87 -5.26 -8.01
N TYR A 114 -21.19 -5.48 -7.86
CA TYR A 114 -21.85 -5.40 -6.55
C TYR A 114 -21.31 -6.42 -5.55
N SER A 115 -21.18 -7.69 -5.93
CA SER A 115 -20.67 -8.74 -5.04
C SER A 115 -19.22 -8.49 -4.60
N ALA A 116 -18.36 -7.98 -5.49
CA ALA A 116 -17.00 -7.59 -5.15
C ALA A 116 -16.96 -6.40 -4.18
N ALA A 117 -17.67 -5.30 -4.49
CA ALA A 117 -17.75 -4.12 -3.64
C ALA A 117 -18.29 -4.45 -2.23
N PHE A 118 -19.36 -5.25 -2.17
CA PHE A 118 -19.99 -5.65 -0.91
C PHE A 118 -19.11 -6.61 -0.09
N SER A 119 -18.45 -7.57 -0.74
CA SER A 119 -17.53 -8.50 -0.07
C SER A 119 -16.28 -7.79 0.47
N ARG A 120 -15.76 -6.80 -0.27
CA ARG A 120 -14.67 -5.93 0.19
C ARG A 120 -15.08 -5.09 1.40
N PHE A 121 -16.26 -4.46 1.35
CA PHE A 121 -16.82 -3.69 2.47
C PHE A 121 -16.89 -4.53 3.75
N VAL A 122 -17.58 -5.69 3.71
CA VAL A 122 -17.80 -6.54 4.89
C VAL A 122 -16.48 -7.12 5.41
N THR A 123 -15.63 -7.67 4.53
CA THR A 123 -14.38 -8.33 4.95
C THR A 123 -13.41 -7.31 5.56
N GLY A 124 -13.14 -6.18 4.89
CA GLY A 124 -12.19 -5.18 5.40
C GLY A 124 -12.65 -4.47 6.69
N LEU A 125 -13.96 -4.44 6.97
CA LEU A 125 -14.49 -3.95 8.23
C LEU A 125 -14.24 -4.96 9.35
N LEU A 126 -14.57 -6.24 9.12
CA LEU A 126 -14.45 -7.28 10.15
C LEU A 126 -12.98 -7.64 10.45
N ASP A 127 -12.12 -7.71 9.44
CA ASP A 127 -10.67 -7.94 9.62
C ASP A 127 -10.03 -6.84 10.49
N GLY A 128 -10.48 -5.58 10.34
CA GLY A 128 -10.01 -4.45 11.13
C GLY A 128 -10.36 -4.51 12.62
N HIS A 129 -11.34 -5.34 13.00
CA HIS A 129 -11.79 -5.56 14.37
C HIS A 129 -11.39 -6.94 14.94
N GLN A 130 -10.63 -7.75 14.19
CA GLN A 130 -10.24 -9.09 14.63
C GLN A 130 -9.09 -9.08 15.65
N ASP A 131 -9.27 -9.80 16.77
CA ASP A 131 -8.25 -9.96 17.82
C ASP A 131 -7.05 -10.78 17.28
N LYS A 132 -5.82 -10.27 17.50
CA LYS A 132 -4.58 -10.96 17.11
C LYS A 132 -4.29 -12.20 17.97
N GLN A 133 -4.92 -12.31 19.15
CA GLN A 133 -4.70 -13.42 20.08
C GLN A 133 -5.72 -14.56 19.93
N ARG A 134 -6.89 -14.32 19.34
CA ARG A 134 -7.97 -15.31 19.19
C ARG A 134 -8.68 -15.18 17.85
N LYS A 135 -8.80 -16.29 17.13
CA LYS A 135 -9.64 -16.40 15.93
C LYS A 135 -11.10 -16.37 16.36
N GLN A 136 -11.76 -15.23 16.21
CA GLN A 136 -13.20 -15.08 16.40
C GLN A 136 -13.93 -15.28 15.06
N SER A 137 -15.19 -15.74 15.09
CA SER A 137 -15.98 -15.86 13.87
C SER A 137 -16.38 -14.48 13.32
N MET A 138 -16.54 -14.36 11.99
CA MET A 138 -17.00 -13.13 11.35
C MET A 138 -18.34 -12.63 11.91
N TYR A 139 -19.22 -13.53 12.33
CA TYR A 139 -20.50 -13.21 12.96
C TYR A 139 -20.34 -12.67 14.39
N SER A 140 -19.40 -13.21 15.17
CA SER A 140 -19.07 -12.71 16.51
C SER A 140 -18.59 -11.25 16.45
N ILE A 141 -17.65 -10.96 15.54
CA ILE A 141 -17.14 -9.60 15.30
C ILE A 141 -18.27 -8.69 14.79
N ALA A 142 -19.09 -9.15 13.85
CA ALA A 142 -20.23 -8.38 13.31
C ALA A 142 -21.23 -7.97 14.41
N LYS A 143 -21.57 -8.89 15.32
CA LYS A 143 -22.45 -8.64 16.48
C LYS A 143 -21.86 -7.56 17.40
N THR A 144 -20.55 -7.59 17.65
CA THR A 144 -19.87 -6.58 18.48
C THR A 144 -19.89 -5.17 17.88
N ILE A 145 -19.77 -5.04 16.55
CA ILE A 145 -19.75 -3.72 15.88
C ILE A 145 -21.12 -3.22 15.41
N GLY A 146 -22.20 -3.99 15.62
CA GLY A 146 -23.55 -3.66 15.15
C GLY A 146 -23.73 -3.77 13.63
N LEU A 147 -22.94 -4.63 12.97
CA LEU A 147 -23.12 -4.95 11.55
C LEU A 147 -24.21 -6.03 11.40
N PRO A 148 -25.25 -5.84 10.56
CA PRO A 148 -26.30 -6.83 10.39
C PRO A 148 -25.77 -8.20 9.96
N ALA A 149 -26.22 -9.28 10.60
CA ALA A 149 -25.82 -10.66 10.26
C ALA A 149 -26.12 -11.01 8.80
N THR A 150 -27.20 -10.45 8.23
CA THR A 150 -27.56 -10.56 6.80
C THR A 150 -26.50 -10.00 5.84
N PHE A 151 -25.61 -9.09 6.28
CA PHE A 151 -24.48 -8.64 5.47
C PHE A 151 -23.33 -9.66 5.49
N VAL A 152 -23.10 -10.33 6.63
CA VAL A 152 -22.13 -11.44 6.72
C VAL A 152 -22.59 -12.62 5.88
N GLU A 153 -23.88 -12.97 5.96
CA GLU A 153 -24.50 -14.01 5.13
C GLU A 153 -24.41 -13.67 3.63
N LEU A 154 -24.72 -12.42 3.23
CA LEU A 154 -24.61 -12.01 1.83
C LEU A 154 -23.17 -12.00 1.30
N ARG A 155 -22.18 -11.68 2.16
CA ARG A 155 -20.75 -11.83 1.82
C ARG A 155 -20.42 -13.31 1.63
N HIS A 156 -20.82 -14.19 2.54
CA HIS A 156 -20.60 -15.64 2.42
C HIS A 156 -21.22 -16.18 1.12
N GLN A 157 -22.49 -15.84 0.85
CA GLN A 157 -23.17 -16.20 -0.39
C GLN A 157 -22.46 -15.67 -1.64
N SER A 158 -21.93 -14.44 -1.60
CA SER A 158 -21.19 -13.83 -2.73
C SER A 158 -19.80 -14.40 -2.97
N THR A 159 -19.26 -15.22 -2.05
CA THR A 159 -17.87 -15.72 -2.10
C THR A 159 -17.77 -17.24 -2.16
N HIS A 160 -18.75 -17.97 -1.61
CA HIS A 160 -18.72 -19.44 -1.49
C HIS A 160 -19.98 -20.13 -2.05
N GLU A 161 -21.09 -19.42 -2.22
CA GLU A 161 -22.31 -19.95 -2.87
C GLU A 161 -22.47 -19.37 -4.30
N GLN A 162 -23.65 -19.56 -4.90
CA GLN A 162 -24.00 -18.91 -6.17
C GLN A 162 -24.18 -17.39 -5.98
N LEU A 163 -23.62 -16.61 -6.92
CA LEU A 163 -23.74 -15.15 -6.97
C LEU A 163 -25.20 -14.69 -6.74
N PRO A 164 -25.47 -13.81 -5.76
CA PRO A 164 -26.82 -13.34 -5.47
C PRO A 164 -27.56 -12.72 -6.66
N SER A 165 -28.89 -12.63 -6.55
CA SER A 165 -29.72 -11.94 -7.53
C SER A 165 -29.46 -10.43 -7.51
N LEU A 166 -29.57 -9.79 -8.67
CA LEU A 166 -29.33 -8.35 -8.82
C LEU A 166 -30.26 -7.51 -7.93
N ALA A 167 -31.49 -7.96 -7.68
CA ALA A 167 -32.42 -7.32 -6.75
C ALA A 167 -31.96 -7.38 -5.28
N LYS A 168 -31.40 -8.52 -4.84
CA LYS A 168 -30.81 -8.67 -3.48
C LYS A 168 -29.61 -7.73 -3.34
N LEU A 169 -28.74 -7.69 -4.34
CA LEU A 169 -27.53 -6.84 -4.37
C LEU A 169 -27.86 -5.34 -4.37
N ARG A 170 -28.75 -4.86 -5.24
CA ARG A 170 -29.22 -3.46 -5.26
C ARG A 170 -29.78 -3.01 -3.92
N THR A 171 -30.57 -3.87 -3.26
CA THR A 171 -31.18 -3.59 -1.95
C THR A 171 -30.12 -3.56 -0.85
N ALA A 172 -29.19 -4.51 -0.87
CA ALA A 172 -28.11 -4.59 0.10
C ALA A 172 -27.12 -3.42 -0.01
N ALA A 173 -26.75 -3.00 -1.23
CA ALA A 173 -25.88 -1.86 -1.46
C ALA A 173 -26.47 -0.55 -0.91
N LYS A 174 -27.78 -0.30 -1.13
CA LYS A 174 -28.49 0.85 -0.52
C LYS A 174 -28.48 0.79 1.00
N LYS A 175 -28.79 -0.37 1.59
CA LYS A 175 -28.75 -0.57 3.06
C LYS A 175 -27.34 -0.39 3.62
N ALA A 176 -26.30 -0.85 2.91
CA ALA A 176 -24.91 -0.68 3.31
C ALA A 176 -24.47 0.80 3.26
N LEU A 177 -24.82 1.56 2.22
CA LEU A 177 -24.50 2.99 2.16
C LEU A 177 -25.14 3.79 3.31
N LEU A 178 -26.38 3.47 3.69
CA LEU A 178 -27.06 4.06 4.85
C LEU A 178 -26.43 3.62 6.19
N TRP A 179 -25.98 2.37 6.30
CA TRP A 179 -25.27 1.91 7.50
C TRP A 179 -23.89 2.60 7.63
N ILE A 180 -23.13 2.73 6.54
CA ILE A 180 -21.84 3.44 6.52
C ILE A 180 -22.04 4.95 6.80
N TRP A 181 -23.19 5.53 6.43
CA TRP A 181 -23.51 6.91 6.78
C TRP A 181 -23.58 7.10 8.31
N ASP A 182 -24.40 6.33 9.01
CA ASP A 182 -24.53 6.41 10.47
C ASP A 182 -23.24 6.00 11.20
N TYR A 183 -22.55 4.97 10.70
CA TYR A 183 -21.32 4.45 11.31
C TYR A 183 -20.10 5.37 11.15
N TYR A 184 -20.03 6.14 10.05
CA TYR A 184 -18.83 6.92 9.71
C TYR A 184 -19.13 8.37 9.29
N TRP A 185 -19.82 8.58 8.16
CA TRP A 185 -19.89 9.91 7.52
C TRP A 185 -20.64 10.98 8.34
N LYS A 186 -21.64 10.55 9.12
CA LYS A 186 -22.41 11.40 10.04
C LYS A 186 -21.57 11.92 11.20
N GLN A 187 -20.55 11.17 11.62
CA GLN A 187 -19.68 11.49 12.76
C GLN A 187 -18.58 12.50 12.40
N LEU A 188 -18.30 12.73 11.12
CA LEU A 188 -17.30 13.68 10.64
C LEU A 188 -17.68 15.16 10.87
N GLY A 189 -18.82 15.43 11.52
CA GLY A 189 -19.31 16.77 11.88
C GLY A 189 -19.67 17.64 10.68
N GLU A 190 -19.95 18.92 10.96
CA GLU A 190 -19.97 19.97 9.95
C GLU A 190 -18.61 20.68 9.89
N ASP A 191 -18.38 21.38 8.78
CA ASP A 191 -17.20 22.22 8.66
C ASP A 191 -17.43 23.52 9.44
N ASN A 192 -16.70 23.73 10.54
CA ASN A 192 -16.72 24.99 11.29
C ASN A 192 -15.82 26.08 10.64
N SER A 193 -15.32 25.88 9.41
CA SER A 193 -14.59 26.90 8.68
C SER A 193 -15.44 28.15 8.40
N ASP A 194 -14.80 29.31 8.32
CA ASP A 194 -15.44 30.58 7.97
C ASP A 194 -16.29 30.48 6.67
N ALA A 195 -17.46 31.11 6.67
CA ALA A 195 -18.38 31.10 5.53
C ALA A 195 -17.74 31.72 4.27
N CYS A 196 -16.88 32.73 4.46
CA CYS A 196 -16.09 33.33 3.38
C CYS A 196 -15.12 32.29 2.75
N ARG A 197 -14.46 31.46 3.58
CA ARG A 197 -13.56 30.38 3.13
C ARG A 197 -14.29 29.29 2.35
N LYS A 198 -15.51 28.93 2.76
CA LYS A 198 -16.36 27.98 2.02
C LYS A 198 -16.75 28.53 0.64
N ALA A 199 -17.13 29.80 0.56
CA ALA A 199 -17.47 30.45 -0.72
C ALA A 199 -16.26 30.51 -1.67
N VAL A 200 -15.08 30.88 -1.16
CA VAL A 200 -13.82 30.88 -1.93
C VAL A 200 -13.47 29.47 -2.43
N LEU A 201 -13.56 28.45 -1.58
CA LEU A 201 -13.30 27.06 -1.98
C LEU A 201 -14.33 26.52 -2.99
N ARG A 202 -15.61 26.91 -2.91
CA ARG A 202 -16.64 26.60 -3.93
C ARG A 202 -16.27 27.22 -5.28
N TYR A 203 -15.96 28.52 -5.31
CA TYR A 203 -15.60 29.24 -6.54
C TYR A 203 -14.37 28.62 -7.23
N LEU A 204 -13.31 28.33 -6.48
CA LEU A 204 -12.08 27.76 -7.06
C LEU A 204 -12.28 26.35 -7.64
N ASN A 205 -13.14 25.54 -7.03
CA ASN A 205 -13.46 24.18 -7.47
C ASN A 205 -14.55 24.10 -8.56
N GLU A 206 -15.31 25.17 -8.80
CA GLU A 206 -16.32 25.20 -9.86
C GLU A 206 -15.68 25.37 -11.24
N GLY A 207 -16.15 24.60 -12.22
CA GLY A 207 -15.61 24.55 -13.59
C GLY A 207 -16.56 25.11 -14.65
N ASP A 208 -17.74 25.58 -14.26
CA ASP A 208 -18.78 26.13 -15.12
C ASP A 208 -18.83 27.66 -14.99
N GLU A 209 -18.47 28.39 -16.05
CA GLU A 209 -18.43 29.86 -16.08
C GLU A 209 -19.77 30.51 -15.73
N SER A 210 -20.89 29.86 -16.07
CA SER A 210 -22.23 30.37 -15.74
C SER A 210 -22.50 30.31 -14.24
N LYS A 211 -21.98 29.27 -13.57
CA LYS A 211 -22.07 29.12 -12.11
C LYS A 211 -21.04 30.00 -11.39
N LEU A 212 -19.87 30.25 -11.98
CA LEU A 212 -18.87 31.18 -11.43
C LEU A 212 -19.41 32.61 -11.28
N ALA A 213 -20.24 33.09 -12.22
CA ALA A 213 -20.87 34.41 -12.11
C ALA A 213 -21.82 34.51 -10.90
N ALA A 214 -22.66 33.49 -10.67
CA ALA A 214 -23.55 33.43 -9.52
C ALA A 214 -22.79 33.27 -8.19
N LEU A 215 -21.74 32.45 -8.16
CA LEU A 215 -20.86 32.30 -7.00
C LEU A 215 -20.11 33.60 -6.67
N PHE A 216 -19.74 34.40 -7.68
CA PHE A 216 -19.09 35.68 -7.46
C PHE A 216 -20.04 36.71 -6.82
N GLN A 217 -21.35 36.68 -7.13
CA GLN A 217 -22.34 37.50 -6.41
C GLN A 217 -22.47 37.12 -4.93
N GLU A 218 -22.22 35.86 -4.54
CA GLU A 218 -22.17 35.51 -3.11
C GLU A 218 -21.06 36.27 -2.36
N PHE A 219 -19.98 36.70 -3.04
CA PHE A 219 -18.88 37.44 -2.44
C PHE A 219 -19.22 38.88 -2.04
N GLU A 220 -20.27 39.50 -2.60
CA GLU A 220 -20.69 40.87 -2.23
C GLU A 220 -21.05 41.01 -0.73
N ARG A 221 -21.26 39.89 -0.04
CA ARG A 221 -21.55 39.80 1.39
C ARG A 221 -20.34 40.04 2.30
N TRP A 222 -19.11 40.09 1.75
CA TRP A 222 -17.88 40.28 2.50
C TRP A 222 -17.02 41.39 1.88
N PRO A 223 -16.25 42.15 2.70
CA PRO A 223 -15.34 43.17 2.17
C PRO A 223 -14.21 42.52 1.33
N PRO A 224 -13.77 43.14 0.21
CA PRO A 224 -12.75 42.58 -0.67
C PRO A 224 -11.48 42.14 0.05
N GLU A 225 -11.00 42.94 1.01
CA GLU A 225 -9.84 42.63 1.85
C GLU A 225 -9.93 41.26 2.56
N ARG A 226 -11.12 40.90 3.07
CA ARG A 226 -11.35 39.62 3.75
C ARG A 226 -11.29 38.47 2.75
N ILE A 227 -11.87 38.64 1.56
CA ILE A 227 -11.85 37.63 0.49
C ILE A 227 -10.40 37.45 0.01
N LEU A 228 -9.67 38.53 -0.24
CA LEU A 228 -8.25 38.50 -0.63
C LEU A 228 -7.38 37.80 0.41
N LYS A 229 -7.56 38.09 1.71
CA LYS A 229 -6.86 37.39 2.80
C LYS A 229 -7.18 35.89 2.80
N THR A 230 -8.46 35.53 2.70
CA THR A 230 -8.88 34.12 2.63
C THR A 230 -8.35 33.41 1.38
N VAL A 231 -8.28 34.09 0.23
CA VAL A 231 -7.65 33.57 -0.99
C VAL A 231 -6.15 33.35 -0.78
N GLN A 232 -5.44 34.26 -0.10
CA GLN A 232 -4.02 34.08 0.23
C GLN A 232 -3.78 32.90 1.19
N GLU A 233 -4.60 32.74 2.22
CA GLU A 233 -4.56 31.59 3.15
C GLU A 233 -4.82 30.26 2.42
N VAL A 234 -5.75 30.24 1.47
CA VAL A 234 -6.07 29.03 0.67
C VAL A 234 -5.04 28.77 -0.43
N LYS A 235 -4.42 29.81 -1.01
CA LYS A 235 -3.43 29.73 -2.10
C LYS A 235 -2.26 28.79 -1.80
N GLY A 236 -1.76 28.80 -0.56
CA GLY A 236 -0.67 27.93 -0.12
C GLY A 236 -0.99 26.43 -0.07
N SER A 237 -2.26 26.03 -0.25
CA SER A 237 -2.68 24.63 -0.23
C SER A 237 -3.27 24.12 -1.55
N LEU A 238 -3.48 24.97 -2.56
CA LEU A 238 -4.09 24.58 -3.84
C LEU A 238 -3.10 23.84 -4.75
N PRO A 239 -3.41 22.63 -5.24
CA PRO A 239 -2.62 21.97 -6.27
C PRO A 239 -2.98 22.48 -7.68
N GLY A 240 -1.97 22.62 -8.54
CA GLY A 240 -2.11 22.87 -9.98
C GLY A 240 -2.24 24.33 -10.40
N ASN A 241 -1.64 24.66 -11.55
CA ASN A 241 -1.57 26.03 -12.09
C ASN A 241 -2.96 26.65 -12.34
N GLN A 242 -3.98 25.85 -12.67
CA GLN A 242 -5.36 26.34 -12.85
C GLN A 242 -5.95 26.97 -11.59
N ALA A 243 -5.63 26.43 -10.40
CA ALA A 243 -6.12 27.00 -9.15
C ALA A 243 -5.42 28.34 -8.83
N PHE A 244 -4.14 28.48 -9.18
CA PHE A 244 -3.41 29.75 -9.12
C PHE A 244 -3.95 30.77 -10.11
N LEU A 245 -4.28 30.36 -11.34
CA LEU A 245 -4.91 31.20 -12.36
C LEU A 245 -6.29 31.67 -11.90
N LYS A 246 -7.15 30.79 -11.38
CA LYS A 246 -8.46 31.21 -10.81
C LYS A 246 -8.31 32.10 -9.59
N CYS A 247 -7.30 31.90 -8.73
CA CYS A 247 -7.00 32.85 -7.66
C CYS A 247 -6.56 34.21 -8.23
N ALA A 248 -5.73 34.24 -9.28
CA ALA A 248 -5.29 35.47 -9.92
C ALA A 248 -6.44 36.22 -10.59
N GLU A 249 -7.29 35.50 -11.33
CA GLU A 249 -8.51 36.02 -11.95
C GLU A 249 -9.50 36.55 -10.91
N LEU A 250 -9.71 35.82 -9.80
CA LEU A 250 -10.54 36.29 -8.69
C LEU A 250 -9.97 37.57 -8.06
N MET A 251 -8.65 37.65 -7.84
CA MET A 251 -7.99 38.85 -7.34
C MET A 251 -8.07 40.03 -8.32
N GLN A 252 -7.99 39.77 -9.64
CA GLN A 252 -8.13 40.76 -10.70
C GLN A 252 -9.57 41.29 -10.78
N ARG A 253 -10.58 40.41 -10.87
CA ARG A 253 -12.00 40.80 -10.88
C ARG A 253 -12.41 41.59 -9.63
N LEU A 254 -11.86 41.24 -8.46
CA LEU A 254 -12.08 42.03 -7.23
C LEU A 254 -11.47 43.44 -7.34
N ARG A 255 -10.26 43.57 -7.91
CA ARG A 255 -9.59 44.86 -8.13
C ARG A 255 -10.34 45.75 -9.12
N GLU A 256 -10.73 45.19 -10.26
CA GLU A 256 -11.54 45.87 -11.28
C GLU A 256 -12.87 46.38 -10.66
N SER A 257 -13.52 45.55 -9.84
CA SER A 257 -14.75 45.96 -9.12
C SER A 257 -14.55 47.07 -8.07
N GLU A 258 -13.33 47.28 -7.56
CA GLU A 258 -13.00 48.44 -6.71
C GLU A 258 -12.70 49.69 -7.53
N GLU A 259 -12.07 49.55 -8.70
CA GLU A 259 -11.77 50.65 -9.61
C GLU A 259 -13.07 51.24 -10.18
N ASP A 260 -14.06 50.41 -10.55
CA ASP A 260 -15.42 50.84 -10.92
C ASP A 260 -16.18 51.53 -9.76
N LYS A 261 -15.95 51.10 -8.52
CA LYS A 261 -16.54 51.74 -7.31
C LYS A 261 -15.81 53.03 -6.90
N LYS A 262 -14.60 53.28 -7.41
CA LYS A 262 -13.84 54.53 -7.22
C LYS A 262 -14.15 55.53 -8.34
N SER A 263 -14.22 55.09 -9.60
CA SER A 263 -14.58 55.93 -10.75
C SER A 263 -16.01 56.49 -10.64
N SER A 264 -16.96 55.68 -10.13
CA SER A 264 -18.32 56.12 -9.81
C SER A 264 -18.45 57.07 -8.60
N LYS A 265 -17.38 57.25 -7.81
CA LYS A 265 -17.33 58.18 -6.67
C LYS A 265 -16.57 59.49 -6.92
N SER A 266 -15.74 59.57 -7.97
CA SER A 266 -15.06 60.81 -8.38
C SER A 266 -15.90 61.72 -9.27
N GLY A 267 -17.18 61.39 -9.51
CA GLY A 267 -18.05 62.04 -10.48
C GLY A 267 -18.89 63.23 -10.00
N THR A 268 -18.61 63.83 -8.84
CA THR A 268 -19.32 65.05 -8.37
C THR A 268 -18.46 65.93 -7.46
N ALA A 269 -17.83 66.97 -8.04
CA ALA A 269 -17.70 68.32 -7.48
C ALA A 269 -16.77 69.17 -8.37
N ASP A 270 -17.35 69.96 -9.28
CA ASP A 270 -16.60 71.01 -9.97
C ASP A 270 -17.49 72.23 -10.22
N THR A 271 -17.28 73.29 -9.42
CA THR A 271 -17.58 74.71 -9.73
C THR A 271 -17.21 75.59 -8.52
N ALA A 272 -16.12 76.37 -8.63
CA ALA A 272 -16.13 77.84 -8.41
C ALA A 272 -14.72 78.45 -8.50
N MET A 273 -14.60 79.51 -9.30
CA MET A 273 -13.42 80.35 -9.53
C MET A 273 -12.85 80.99 -8.23
N LYS A 274 -11.53 81.24 -8.17
CA LYS A 274 -10.99 82.60 -8.44
C LYS A 274 -9.46 82.71 -8.57
N ASP A 275 -9.07 83.81 -9.22
CA ASP A 275 -7.71 84.20 -9.65
C ASP A 275 -6.77 84.60 -8.49
N THR A 276 -5.46 84.30 -8.59
CA THR A 276 -4.33 85.27 -8.64
C THR A 276 -2.96 84.57 -8.78
N GLU A 277 -2.05 85.18 -9.55
CA GLU A 277 -0.60 84.85 -9.65
C GLU A 277 0.23 85.64 -8.57
N PRO A 278 1.58 85.70 -8.62
CA PRO A 278 2.50 84.69 -8.06
C PRO A 278 3.56 85.30 -7.11
N ASP A 279 4.30 84.52 -6.29
CA ASP A 279 5.72 84.83 -6.01
C ASP A 279 6.58 83.73 -5.34
N THR A 280 7.90 83.87 -5.52
CA THR A 280 9.11 83.37 -4.82
C THR A 280 9.04 82.28 -3.73
N GLY A 281 10.06 81.41 -3.73
CA GLY A 281 10.59 80.79 -2.49
C GLY A 281 11.52 79.59 -2.71
N GLU A 282 12.84 79.82 -2.74
CA GLU A 282 13.87 78.76 -2.64
C GLU A 282 13.89 78.14 -1.23
N ALA A 283 14.16 76.84 -1.13
CA ALA A 283 15.12 76.27 -0.17
C ALA A 283 15.27 74.74 -0.36
N ASP A 284 16.53 74.35 -0.57
CA ASP A 284 17.15 73.02 -0.56
C ASP A 284 16.73 72.16 0.69
N GLU A 285 16.84 70.82 0.73
CA GLU A 285 18.08 70.04 0.57
C GLU A 285 17.83 68.57 0.18
N GLU A 286 18.60 68.13 -0.82
CA GLU A 286 19.25 66.81 -1.03
C GLU A 286 18.39 65.51 -1.14
N ASP A 287 18.70 64.62 -2.09
CA ASP A 287 20.00 64.38 -2.74
C ASP A 287 20.51 62.92 -2.57
N ASP A 288 19.61 61.96 -2.75
CA ASP A 288 19.66 60.83 -3.71
C ASP A 288 20.98 60.04 -4.05
N PHE A 289 20.72 58.91 -4.71
CA PHE A 289 21.50 58.18 -5.70
C PHE A 289 22.53 57.12 -5.31
N GLY A 290 22.50 56.05 -6.11
CA GLY A 290 23.52 55.01 -6.15
C GLY A 290 24.31 55.01 -7.46
N TRP A 291 25.29 54.11 -7.52
CA TRP A 291 25.91 53.54 -8.73
C TRP A 291 26.47 54.50 -9.81
N SER A 292 27.80 54.55 -9.94
CA SER A 292 28.54 53.91 -11.07
C SER A 292 30.06 54.21 -11.07
N GLN A 293 30.78 53.59 -12.01
CA GLN A 293 32.25 53.49 -12.14
C GLN A 293 32.87 54.79 -12.78
N ILE A 294 34.18 55.08 -12.93
CA ILE A 294 35.32 54.30 -13.50
C ILE A 294 36.70 54.93 -13.11
N ALA A 295 37.70 54.08 -12.83
CA ALA A 295 39.19 54.20 -12.93
C ALA A 295 39.98 55.52 -12.68
N THR A 296 41.15 55.42 -12.01
CA THR A 296 42.51 55.33 -12.64
C THR A 296 43.70 55.37 -11.65
N SER A 297 44.83 54.76 -12.06
CA SER A 297 46.25 55.07 -11.70
C SER A 297 46.90 54.60 -10.36
N ARG A 298 48.20 54.29 -10.47
CA ARG A 298 49.18 53.69 -9.49
C ARG A 298 50.24 54.77 -9.06
N PRO A 299 51.42 54.55 -8.38
CA PRO A 299 52.16 53.30 -8.04
C PRO A 299 53.03 53.26 -6.73
N PHE A 300 53.95 52.26 -6.65
CA PHE A 300 54.96 51.92 -5.60
C PHE A 300 54.40 51.20 -4.33
N LEU A 301 54.99 50.10 -3.82
CA LEU A 301 56.39 49.65 -3.80
C LEU A 301 56.61 48.20 -4.35
N ARG A 302 57.86 47.84 -4.68
CA ARG A 302 58.38 46.54 -5.21
C ARG A 302 59.34 45.96 -4.13
N GLN A 303 59.71 44.68 -3.99
CA GLN A 303 60.27 43.78 -5.02
C GLN A 303 60.73 42.38 -4.48
N LYS A 304 60.47 41.29 -5.25
CA LYS A 304 61.11 39.93 -5.27
C LYS A 304 61.05 39.10 -3.95
N ILE A 305 61.05 37.77 -3.92
CA ILE A 305 61.51 36.65 -4.81
C ILE A 305 60.35 35.62 -4.91
N GLY A 306 60.20 34.69 -5.87
CA GLY A 306 60.95 34.32 -7.08
C GLY A 306 61.17 32.79 -7.19
N PHE A 307 61.00 32.21 -8.39
CA PHE A 307 61.13 30.76 -8.73
C PHE A 307 60.32 29.76 -7.88
N LEU A 308 59.21 29.26 -8.45
CA LEU A 308 59.09 27.84 -8.85
C LEU A 308 57.90 27.66 -9.80
N SER A 309 58.11 26.96 -10.91
CA SER A 309 57.04 26.39 -11.73
C SER A 309 56.56 25.09 -11.06
N SER A 310 55.30 24.69 -11.29
CA SER A 310 54.59 23.51 -10.72
C SER A 310 53.84 23.70 -9.40
N ALA A 311 52.68 24.38 -9.46
CA ALA A 311 51.47 24.20 -8.63
C ALA A 311 50.40 25.22 -9.11
N LEU A 312 49.08 24.99 -9.09
CA LEU A 312 48.29 23.80 -8.79
C LEU A 312 47.37 23.52 -10.01
N VAL A 313 47.14 22.25 -10.33
CA VAL A 313 45.82 21.89 -10.90
C VAL A 313 44.85 22.04 -9.75
N ALA A 314 43.93 23.01 -9.84
CA ALA A 314 42.86 23.12 -8.86
C ALA A 314 42.09 21.79 -8.85
N THR A 315 42.08 21.12 -7.69
CA THR A 315 41.38 19.85 -7.52
C THR A 315 39.89 20.09 -7.74
N ARG A 316 39.40 19.58 -8.88
CA ARG A 316 37.97 19.40 -9.15
C ARG A 316 37.38 18.51 -8.06
N ALA A 317 36.16 18.79 -7.67
CA ALA A 317 35.38 17.97 -6.77
C ALA A 317 33.91 18.05 -7.22
N MET A 318 33.36 16.93 -7.67
CA MET A 318 31.93 16.80 -7.90
C MET A 318 31.22 16.94 -6.54
N HIS A 319 30.37 17.96 -6.38
CA HIS A 319 29.65 18.14 -5.13
C HIS A 319 28.33 17.36 -5.16
N ILE A 320 28.23 16.30 -4.36
CA ILE A 320 26.98 15.54 -4.16
C ILE A 320 26.41 15.88 -2.79
N GLN A 321 25.30 16.61 -2.77
CA GLN A 321 24.51 16.85 -1.57
C GLN A 321 23.37 15.81 -1.49
N SER A 322 23.46 14.90 -0.53
CA SER A 322 22.34 14.02 -0.17
C SER A 322 21.24 14.83 0.54
N ILE A 323 20.02 14.72 0.05
CA ILE A 323 18.80 15.31 0.61
C ILE A 323 17.95 14.16 1.16
N PRO A 324 17.93 13.94 2.49
CA PRO A 324 17.06 12.95 3.11
C PRO A 324 15.61 13.45 3.07
N MET A 325 14.69 12.64 2.55
CA MET A 325 13.25 12.94 2.49
C MET A 325 12.55 12.15 3.58
N TRP A 326 12.49 12.71 4.78
CA TRP A 326 12.23 12.03 6.06
C TRP A 326 11.12 12.67 6.90
N GLU A 327 10.47 13.74 6.45
CA GLU A 327 9.31 14.31 7.15
C GLU A 327 8.04 13.45 6.95
N GLY A 328 8.03 12.24 7.52
CA GLY A 328 6.91 11.30 7.47
C GLY A 328 7.32 9.86 7.74
N SER A 329 6.78 8.93 6.95
CA SER A 329 7.14 7.50 6.94
C SER A 329 8.06 7.11 5.78
N SER A 330 8.70 8.10 5.15
CA SER A 330 9.62 7.94 4.03
C SER A 330 11.06 7.73 4.51
N ASN A 331 11.80 6.87 3.81
CA ASN A 331 13.24 6.66 4.01
C ASN A 331 14.06 7.08 2.79
N ASN A 332 13.44 7.77 1.82
CA ASN A 332 14.03 8.05 0.52
C ASN A 332 15.17 9.09 0.57
N TYR A 333 16.05 9.03 -0.41
CA TYR A 333 17.07 10.04 -0.70
C TYR A 333 16.88 10.65 -2.09
N ALA A 334 17.12 11.96 -2.19
CA ALA A 334 17.40 12.64 -3.45
C ALA A 334 18.85 13.15 -3.42
N TYR A 335 19.49 13.31 -4.58
CA TYR A 335 20.88 13.74 -4.67
C TYR A 335 21.05 14.93 -5.60
N LEU A 336 21.44 16.07 -5.04
CA LEU A 336 21.81 17.25 -5.82
C LEU A 336 23.29 17.13 -6.20
N VAL A 337 23.55 16.92 -7.48
CA VAL A 337 24.90 16.86 -8.08
C VAL A 337 25.18 18.21 -8.72
N VAL A 338 26.30 18.85 -8.38
CA VAL A 338 26.68 20.18 -8.89
C VAL A 338 28.08 20.14 -9.48
N ASP A 339 28.24 20.62 -10.72
CA ASP A 339 29.55 21.00 -11.26
C ASP A 339 29.99 22.33 -10.63
N ASP A 340 31.08 22.28 -9.89
CA ASP A 340 31.57 23.43 -9.12
C ASP A 340 32.06 24.59 -10.02
N LYS A 341 32.32 24.33 -11.31
CA LYS A 341 32.82 25.31 -12.28
C LYS A 341 31.71 26.06 -13.02
N SER A 342 30.76 25.35 -13.63
CA SER A 342 29.60 25.97 -14.32
C SER A 342 28.50 26.39 -13.36
N LYS A 343 28.43 25.75 -12.17
CA LYS A 343 27.26 25.68 -11.28
C LYS A 343 26.07 24.95 -11.87
N ASP A 344 26.21 24.31 -13.04
CA ASP A 344 25.18 23.43 -13.58
C ASP A 344 24.95 22.26 -12.62
N ALA A 345 23.68 21.98 -12.36
CA ALA A 345 23.25 21.02 -11.36
C ALA A 345 22.18 20.09 -11.89
N VAL A 346 22.18 18.86 -11.38
CA VAL A 346 21.18 17.82 -11.62
C VAL A 346 20.66 17.34 -10.28
N ILE A 347 19.35 17.13 -10.20
CA ILE A 347 18.71 16.47 -9.06
C ILE A 347 18.35 15.03 -9.44
N VAL A 348 18.87 14.07 -8.68
CA VAL A 348 18.58 12.64 -8.83
C VAL A 348 17.45 12.26 -7.87
N ASP A 349 16.45 11.52 -8.38
CA ASP A 349 15.32 10.94 -7.63
C ASP A 349 14.61 11.91 -6.63
N PRO A 350 14.10 13.08 -7.07
CA PRO A 350 13.35 14.03 -6.20
C PRO A 350 11.94 13.54 -5.85
N ALA A 351 11.84 12.42 -5.13
CA ALA A 351 10.60 11.67 -4.89
C ALA A 351 9.56 12.40 -4.01
N ASN A 352 9.97 13.40 -3.22
CA ASN A 352 9.06 14.27 -2.45
C ASN A 352 9.34 15.76 -2.73
N PRO A 353 8.74 16.35 -3.79
CA PRO A 353 9.00 17.73 -4.18
C PRO A 353 8.80 18.78 -3.07
N PRO A 354 7.83 18.66 -2.14
CA PRO A 354 7.74 19.54 -0.96
C PRO A 354 8.99 19.62 -0.08
N GLU A 355 9.77 18.54 0.08
CA GLU A 355 11.03 18.55 0.86
C GLU A 355 12.23 19.04 0.02
N VAL A 356 12.26 18.71 -1.28
CA VAL A 356 13.39 19.01 -2.17
C VAL A 356 13.31 20.43 -2.75
N ALA A 357 12.12 20.89 -3.16
CA ALA A 357 11.93 22.16 -3.85
C ALA A 357 12.31 23.41 -3.03
N PRO A 358 12.14 23.48 -1.68
CA PRO A 358 12.67 24.60 -0.89
C PRO A 358 14.19 24.70 -0.99
N ILE A 359 14.89 23.57 -0.85
CA ILE A 359 16.36 23.50 -0.93
C ILE A 359 16.85 23.96 -2.30
N LEU A 360 16.21 23.48 -3.38
CA LEU A 360 16.53 23.91 -4.75
C LEU A 360 16.23 25.39 -4.97
N LYS A 361 15.08 25.91 -4.53
CA LYS A 361 14.72 27.33 -4.67
C LYS A 361 15.68 28.25 -3.94
N ASP A 362 16.08 27.89 -2.72
CA ASP A 362 17.04 28.69 -1.94
C ASP A 362 18.44 28.65 -2.57
N ALA A 363 18.88 27.49 -3.10
CA ALA A 363 20.15 27.36 -3.80
C ALA A 363 20.19 28.15 -5.13
N ILE A 364 19.11 28.11 -5.93
CA ILE A 364 18.96 28.89 -7.16
C ILE A 364 18.92 30.39 -6.83
N LYS A 365 18.10 30.81 -5.86
CA LYS A 365 17.98 32.22 -5.45
C LYS A 365 19.29 32.79 -4.88
N ALA A 366 20.09 31.95 -4.23
CA ALA A 366 21.43 32.31 -3.75
C ALA A 366 22.52 32.29 -4.84
N GLY A 367 22.18 31.99 -6.10
CA GLY A 367 23.14 31.90 -7.21
C GLY A 367 24.15 30.76 -7.07
N LYS A 368 23.83 29.73 -6.27
CA LYS A 368 24.74 28.61 -5.99
C LYS A 368 24.66 27.49 -7.01
N ILE A 369 23.50 27.33 -7.66
CA ILE A 369 23.24 26.31 -8.69
C ILE A 369 22.44 26.89 -9.86
N ASN A 370 22.66 26.30 -11.03
CA ASN A 370 21.84 26.41 -12.22
C ASN A 370 21.24 25.01 -12.50
N LEU A 371 19.96 24.79 -12.18
CA LEU A 371 19.35 23.47 -12.31
C LEU A 371 19.05 23.17 -13.78
N THR A 372 19.71 22.17 -14.36
CA THR A 372 19.69 21.89 -15.81
C THR A 372 18.88 20.67 -16.21
N ALA A 373 18.82 19.62 -15.38
CA ALA A 373 18.03 18.42 -15.65
C ALA A 373 17.63 17.67 -14.36
N ILE A 374 16.64 16.79 -14.50
CA ILE A 374 16.24 15.83 -13.48
C ILE A 374 16.66 14.43 -13.96
N VAL A 375 17.23 13.62 -13.06
CA VAL A 375 17.61 12.23 -13.36
C VAL A 375 16.78 11.31 -12.49
N ASN A 376 16.02 10.39 -13.12
CA ASN A 376 15.20 9.40 -12.42
C ASN A 376 15.76 7.99 -12.67
N THR A 377 16.00 7.23 -11.62
CA THR A 377 16.50 5.85 -11.71
C THR A 377 15.42 4.83 -12.11
N HIS A 378 14.15 5.13 -11.83
CA HIS A 378 12.96 4.34 -12.17
C HIS A 378 11.68 5.22 -12.11
N GLN A 379 10.53 4.74 -12.61
CA GLN A 379 9.28 5.51 -12.79
C GLN A 379 8.87 6.43 -11.61
N ARG A 380 8.78 7.76 -11.83
CA ARG A 380 7.76 8.72 -11.28
C ARG A 380 7.71 10.06 -12.07
N GLN A 381 6.57 10.75 -11.99
CA GLN A 381 6.23 12.05 -12.62
C GLN A 381 7.18 13.22 -12.31
N GLN A 382 7.41 14.10 -13.30
CA GLN A 382 7.43 15.59 -13.17
C GLN A 382 7.59 16.32 -14.54
N GLU A 383 7.64 17.66 -14.53
CA GLU A 383 7.64 18.54 -15.73
C GLU A 383 9.01 19.22 -15.95
N ALA A 384 10.03 18.48 -16.41
CA ALA A 384 11.35 19.01 -16.80
C ALA A 384 11.99 18.13 -17.90
N ASP A 385 13.21 18.47 -18.34
CA ASP A 385 14.04 17.52 -19.09
C ASP A 385 14.46 16.38 -18.14
N ILE A 386 13.73 15.26 -18.21
CA ILE A 386 13.93 14.08 -17.37
C ILE A 386 14.74 13.05 -18.14
N ILE A 387 15.88 12.65 -17.57
CA ILE A 387 16.73 11.57 -18.06
C ILE A 387 16.48 10.33 -17.21
N GLY A 388 16.00 9.23 -17.81
CA GLY A 388 15.59 8.04 -17.06
C GLY A 388 15.12 6.87 -17.91
N GLY A 389 14.54 5.85 -17.26
CA GLY A 389 13.97 4.67 -17.90
C GLY A 389 12.95 4.99 -19.00
N LYS A 390 12.85 4.12 -20.02
CA LYS A 390 11.99 4.34 -21.21
C LYS A 390 10.49 4.43 -20.87
N ASP A 391 10.08 3.82 -19.77
CA ASP A 391 8.68 3.70 -19.34
C ASP A 391 8.33 4.73 -18.22
N CYS A 392 9.26 5.62 -17.88
CA CYS A 392 9.03 6.74 -16.96
C CYS A 392 8.19 7.86 -17.62
N GLU A 393 7.03 8.18 -17.04
CA GLU A 393 6.19 9.30 -17.47
C GLU A 393 6.96 10.64 -17.42
N GLY A 394 7.10 11.31 -18.57
CA GLY A 394 7.79 12.60 -18.70
C GLY A 394 9.27 12.52 -19.12
N VAL A 395 9.85 11.33 -19.32
CA VAL A 395 11.23 11.22 -19.82
C VAL A 395 11.40 11.85 -21.20
N THR A 396 12.35 12.79 -21.31
CA THR A 396 12.75 13.41 -22.59
C THR A 396 13.96 12.71 -23.19
N LYS A 397 14.76 11.98 -22.40
CA LYS A 397 15.85 11.13 -22.88
C LYS A 397 16.08 9.86 -22.06
N THR A 398 16.02 8.69 -22.69
CA THR A 398 16.53 7.43 -22.10
C THR A 398 17.93 7.13 -22.64
N PRO A 399 18.97 7.12 -21.79
CA PRO A 399 20.30 6.68 -22.21
C PRO A 399 20.31 5.15 -22.38
N GLY A 400 20.93 4.66 -23.46
CA GLY A 400 21.21 3.24 -23.62
C GLY A 400 22.18 2.70 -22.57
N HIS A 401 22.24 1.37 -22.38
CA HIS A 401 23.25 0.77 -21.51
C HIS A 401 24.66 1.12 -22.00
N GLY A 402 25.46 1.76 -21.15
CA GLY A 402 26.79 2.26 -21.47
C GLY A 402 26.83 3.63 -22.15
N GLU A 403 25.69 4.22 -22.51
CA GLU A 403 25.63 5.56 -23.11
C GLU A 403 26.02 6.63 -22.09
N THR A 404 26.82 7.60 -22.54
CA THR A 404 27.26 8.73 -21.72
C THR A 404 26.63 10.05 -22.12
N PHE A 405 26.27 10.87 -21.14
CA PHE A 405 25.96 12.30 -21.30
C PHE A 405 26.81 13.13 -20.33
N LYS A 406 26.75 14.46 -20.43
CA LYS A 406 27.55 15.37 -19.61
C LYS A 406 26.72 16.43 -18.90
N LEU A 407 27.16 16.78 -17.70
CA LEU A 407 26.74 17.94 -16.93
C LEU A 407 27.98 18.83 -16.72
N GLY A 408 28.10 19.91 -17.48
CA GLY A 408 29.38 20.63 -17.56
C GLY A 408 30.52 19.70 -18.00
N ASP A 409 31.53 19.55 -17.15
CA ASP A 409 32.64 18.59 -17.36
C ASP A 409 32.37 17.18 -16.75
N ILE A 410 31.33 17.01 -15.90
CA ILE A 410 30.99 15.74 -15.24
C ILE A 410 30.40 14.76 -16.26
N ILE A 411 30.86 13.50 -16.26
CA ILE A 411 30.38 12.44 -17.17
C ILE A 411 29.39 11.55 -16.42
N PHE A 412 28.17 11.45 -16.93
CA PHE A 412 27.17 10.47 -16.49
C PHE A 412 27.11 9.32 -17.50
N LYS A 413 27.07 8.08 -17.02
CA LYS A 413 26.95 6.85 -17.81
C LYS A 413 25.76 6.04 -17.34
N GLY A 414 24.83 5.74 -18.24
CA GLY A 414 23.69 4.88 -17.96
C GLY A 414 24.11 3.42 -17.80
N VAL A 415 23.75 2.77 -16.70
CA VAL A 415 23.97 1.35 -16.43
C VAL A 415 22.61 0.73 -16.18
N HIS A 416 21.99 0.17 -17.24
CA HIS A 416 20.70 -0.52 -17.12
C HIS A 416 20.79 -1.69 -16.14
N THR A 417 19.85 -1.76 -15.21
CA THR A 417 19.77 -2.77 -14.14
C THR A 417 18.31 -3.23 -13.94
N PRO A 418 17.66 -3.78 -14.99
CA PRO A 418 16.30 -4.29 -14.87
C PRO A 418 16.25 -5.38 -13.80
N CYS A 419 15.26 -5.32 -12.90
CA CYS A 419 14.80 -6.39 -12.01
C CYS A 419 13.80 -5.84 -10.99
N HIS A 420 14.16 -4.71 -10.34
CA HIS A 420 13.28 -4.05 -9.39
C HIS A 420 12.04 -3.52 -10.12
N THR A 421 12.29 -2.67 -11.11
CA THR A 421 11.44 -2.44 -12.27
C THR A 421 12.21 -2.88 -13.53
N GLN A 422 11.50 -3.08 -14.64
CA GLN A 422 12.11 -3.42 -15.94
C GLN A 422 12.80 -2.22 -16.62
N ASP A 423 12.49 -0.99 -16.19
CA ASP A 423 13.07 0.24 -16.71
C ASP A 423 14.20 0.83 -15.84
N SER A 424 14.61 0.11 -14.77
CA SER A 424 15.62 0.55 -13.81
C SER A 424 16.98 0.86 -14.45
N ILE A 425 17.50 2.08 -14.21
CA ILE A 425 18.82 2.54 -14.65
C ILE A 425 19.61 3.09 -13.46
N CYS A 426 20.78 2.51 -13.19
CA CYS A 426 21.79 3.12 -12.33
C CYS A 426 22.62 4.14 -13.13
N PHE A 427 23.02 5.25 -12.51
CA PHE A 427 23.86 6.27 -13.15
C PHE A 427 25.24 6.27 -12.52
N PHE A 428 26.25 5.77 -13.25
CA PHE A 428 27.66 5.90 -12.87
C PHE A 428 28.18 7.27 -13.31
N VAL A 429 28.87 7.97 -12.42
CA VAL A 429 29.25 9.37 -12.60
C VAL A 429 30.71 9.59 -12.26
N GLU A 430 31.43 10.29 -13.14
CA GLU A 430 32.87 10.55 -13.04
C GLU A 430 33.19 12.04 -13.18
N ASP A 431 33.97 12.59 -12.24
CA ASP A 431 34.65 13.88 -12.36
C ASP A 431 36.14 13.72 -12.03
N GLY A 432 36.96 13.58 -13.07
CA GLY A 432 38.41 13.41 -12.94
C GLY A 432 38.79 12.11 -12.22
N LYS A 433 38.99 12.19 -10.91
CA LYS A 433 39.29 11.03 -10.04
C LYS A 433 38.09 10.57 -9.23
N ASP A 434 37.12 11.45 -8.97
CA ASP A 434 35.98 11.13 -8.13
C ASP A 434 34.98 10.29 -8.91
N LYS A 435 34.43 9.27 -8.25
CA LYS A 435 33.52 8.28 -8.84
C LYS A 435 32.34 8.05 -7.92
N ALA A 436 31.13 8.13 -8.47
CA ALA A 436 29.89 7.87 -7.77
C ALA A 436 28.99 6.96 -8.61
N VAL A 437 28.07 6.24 -7.97
CA VAL A 437 26.98 5.56 -8.65
C VAL A 437 25.66 5.76 -7.91
N PHE A 438 24.68 6.32 -8.61
CA PHE A 438 23.30 6.44 -8.14
C PHE A 438 22.56 5.16 -8.53
N THR A 439 22.14 4.39 -7.53
CA THR A 439 21.68 3.00 -7.74
C THR A 439 20.18 2.79 -7.61
N GLY A 440 19.44 3.85 -7.25
CA GLY A 440 18.00 3.80 -7.00
C GLY A 440 17.65 2.64 -6.06
N ASP A 441 16.71 1.82 -6.50
CA ASP A 441 16.23 0.65 -5.75
C ASP A 441 16.90 -0.67 -6.20
N THR A 442 17.94 -0.62 -7.04
CA THR A 442 18.70 -1.81 -7.45
C THR A 442 19.63 -2.28 -6.31
N LEU A 443 20.62 -1.45 -5.96
CA LEU A 443 21.63 -1.71 -4.93
C LEU A 443 21.40 -0.78 -3.73
N PHE A 444 21.30 -1.37 -2.54
CA PHE A 444 21.27 -0.66 -1.26
C PHE A 444 22.53 -1.00 -0.46
N ILE A 445 22.94 -0.14 0.49
CA ILE A 445 24.06 -0.48 1.37
C ILE A 445 23.72 -1.76 2.15
N GLY A 446 24.52 -2.82 1.94
CA GLY A 446 24.32 -4.15 2.51
C GLY A 446 23.07 -4.90 2.03
N GLY A 447 22.41 -4.47 0.95
CA GLY A 447 21.19 -5.11 0.44
C GLY A 447 20.89 -4.86 -1.04
N CYS A 448 19.70 -5.28 -1.49
CA CYS A 448 19.19 -5.04 -2.83
C CYS A 448 17.67 -4.81 -2.83
N GLY A 449 17.15 -4.35 -3.97
CA GLY A 449 15.73 -4.22 -4.26
C GLY A 449 14.92 -5.49 -4.09
N ARG A 450 13.60 -5.35 -3.92
CA ARG A 450 12.66 -6.45 -4.16
C ARG A 450 12.50 -6.62 -5.68
N PHE A 451 12.35 -7.86 -6.13
CA PHE A 451 12.15 -8.15 -7.55
C PHE A 451 10.63 -8.06 -7.79
N PHE A 452 10.13 -6.87 -8.17
CA PHE A 452 8.69 -6.69 -8.39
C PHE A 452 8.29 -7.02 -9.83
N GLU A 453 9.13 -6.65 -10.80
CA GLU A 453 8.90 -6.86 -12.23
C GLU A 453 9.92 -7.80 -12.88
N GLY A 454 10.75 -8.46 -12.08
CA GLY A 454 11.88 -9.25 -12.55
C GLY A 454 12.25 -10.42 -11.63
N ASN A 455 13.41 -11.01 -11.91
CA ASN A 455 13.83 -12.29 -11.33
C ASN A 455 15.29 -12.27 -10.80
N ALA A 456 15.72 -13.40 -10.24
CA ALA A 456 17.04 -13.54 -9.62
C ALA A 456 18.21 -13.53 -10.60
N GLU A 457 18.03 -13.96 -11.85
CA GLU A 457 19.05 -13.89 -12.90
C GLU A 457 19.32 -12.43 -13.26
N GLU A 458 18.26 -11.65 -13.42
CA GLU A 458 18.32 -10.21 -13.70
C GLU A 458 18.99 -9.42 -12.56
N MET A 459 18.64 -9.70 -11.29
CA MET A 459 19.34 -9.05 -10.15
C MET A 459 20.80 -9.49 -10.05
N HIS A 460 21.11 -10.77 -10.33
CA HIS A 460 22.48 -11.26 -10.33
C HIS A 460 23.31 -10.57 -11.43
N GLU A 461 22.76 -10.46 -12.64
CA GLU A 461 23.32 -9.69 -13.76
C GLU A 461 23.54 -8.21 -13.39
N ALA A 462 22.53 -7.55 -12.80
CA ALA A 462 22.60 -6.16 -12.37
C ALA A 462 23.69 -5.92 -11.31
N LEU A 463 23.70 -6.70 -10.23
CA LEU A 463 24.63 -6.49 -9.11
C LEU A 463 26.03 -7.05 -9.40
N ASN A 464 26.12 -8.34 -9.74
CA ASN A 464 27.38 -9.10 -9.72
C ASN A 464 28.15 -9.04 -11.05
N LYS A 465 27.52 -8.59 -12.15
CA LYS A 465 28.21 -8.39 -13.44
C LYS A 465 28.28 -6.93 -13.86
N ARG A 466 27.20 -6.15 -13.70
CA ARG A 466 27.18 -4.74 -14.15
C ARG A 466 27.73 -3.78 -13.09
N LEU A 467 27.13 -3.72 -11.91
CA LEU A 467 27.60 -2.82 -10.85
C LEU A 467 28.94 -3.26 -10.25
N ALA A 468 29.17 -4.57 -10.07
CA ALA A 468 30.46 -5.10 -9.61
C ALA A 468 31.61 -4.89 -10.61
N ALA A 469 31.35 -4.62 -11.89
CA ALA A 469 32.38 -4.27 -12.87
C ALA A 469 32.78 -2.78 -12.83
N LEU A 470 32.12 -1.95 -12.01
CA LEU A 470 32.56 -0.59 -11.74
C LEU A 470 33.83 -0.60 -10.85
N PRO A 471 34.67 0.45 -10.91
CA PRO A 471 35.85 0.58 -10.06
C PRO A 471 35.49 0.49 -8.56
N ASP A 472 36.32 -0.21 -7.78
CA ASP A 472 36.05 -0.47 -6.35
C ASP A 472 35.96 0.80 -5.51
N ASP A 473 36.60 1.90 -5.91
CA ASP A 473 36.56 3.21 -5.27
C ASP A 473 35.29 4.04 -5.59
N THR A 474 34.37 3.51 -6.39
CA THR A 474 33.10 4.17 -6.74
C THR A 474 32.17 4.24 -5.53
N VAL A 475 31.83 5.45 -5.09
CA VAL A 475 30.94 5.70 -3.94
C VAL A 475 29.47 5.41 -4.30
N VAL A 476 28.76 4.69 -3.43
CA VAL A 476 27.37 4.23 -3.67
C VAL A 476 26.34 5.19 -3.05
N TYR A 477 25.35 5.58 -3.86
CA TYR A 477 24.25 6.48 -3.50
C TYR A 477 22.88 5.81 -3.79
N PRO A 478 22.30 5.10 -2.80
CA PRO A 478 21.03 4.36 -2.94
C PRO A 478 19.77 5.23 -2.90
N GLY A 479 18.64 4.72 -3.38
CA GLY A 479 17.33 5.38 -3.28
C GLY A 479 16.77 5.51 -1.85
N HIS A 480 17.17 4.63 -0.92
CA HIS A 480 16.60 4.57 0.45
C HIS A 480 17.61 4.29 1.56
N GLU A 481 17.33 4.82 2.75
CA GLU A 481 17.98 4.49 4.02
C GLU A 481 17.42 3.18 4.61
N TYR A 482 17.85 2.04 4.04
CA TYR A 482 17.51 0.69 4.53
C TYR A 482 18.66 -0.02 5.23
N THR A 483 19.81 0.64 5.40
CA THR A 483 21.08 0.03 5.82
C THR A 483 20.98 -0.71 7.15
N LYS A 484 20.28 -0.16 8.15
CA LYS A 484 20.04 -0.85 9.44
C LYS A 484 19.30 -2.18 9.28
N ALA A 485 18.23 -2.23 8.47
CA ALA A 485 17.47 -3.45 8.24
C ALA A 485 18.23 -4.45 7.34
N ASN A 486 18.97 -3.92 6.35
CA ASN A 486 19.82 -4.70 5.46
C ASN A 486 20.92 -5.43 6.23
N VAL A 487 21.66 -4.72 7.10
CA VAL A 487 22.81 -5.30 7.79
C VAL A 487 22.42 -6.25 8.92
N LYS A 488 21.26 -6.07 9.57
CA LYS A 488 20.70 -7.10 10.48
C LYS A 488 20.42 -8.42 9.76
N PHE A 489 19.88 -8.35 8.54
CA PHE A 489 19.72 -9.55 7.71
C PHE A 489 21.08 -10.12 7.31
N ALA A 490 22.00 -9.30 6.79
CA ALA A 490 23.33 -9.73 6.38
C ALA A 490 24.09 -10.43 7.53
N ALA A 491 24.01 -9.88 8.75
CA ALA A 491 24.62 -10.45 9.96
C ALA A 491 23.94 -11.74 10.46
N SER A 492 22.74 -12.08 9.97
CA SER A 492 22.13 -13.40 10.22
C SER A 492 22.61 -14.46 9.22
N VAL A 493 23.17 -14.06 8.08
CA VAL A 493 23.69 -14.94 7.02
C VAL A 493 25.22 -15.09 7.10
N SER A 494 25.97 -14.00 7.20
CA SER A 494 27.44 -13.96 7.16
C SER A 494 28.02 -13.33 8.43
N GLN A 495 29.06 -13.96 9.00
CA GLN A 495 29.79 -13.47 10.17
C GLN A 495 31.09 -12.73 9.81
N ARG A 496 31.32 -12.41 8.53
CA ARG A 496 32.51 -11.68 8.07
C ARG A 496 32.64 -10.32 8.75
N ASP A 497 33.87 -9.94 9.17
CA ASP A 497 34.18 -8.67 9.83
C ASP A 497 33.61 -7.43 9.13
N ALA A 498 33.55 -7.41 7.81
CA ALA A 498 32.98 -6.31 7.03
C ALA A 498 31.50 -6.08 7.37
N VAL A 499 30.71 -7.16 7.50
CA VAL A 499 29.29 -7.10 7.89
C VAL A 499 29.14 -6.55 9.31
N GLN A 500 30.01 -6.95 10.24
CA GLN A 500 29.99 -6.48 11.63
C GLN A 500 30.43 -5.00 11.74
N LYS A 501 31.36 -4.55 10.91
CA LYS A 501 31.75 -3.13 10.77
C LYS A 501 30.58 -2.31 10.22
N LEU A 502 29.90 -2.78 9.16
CA LEU A 502 28.70 -2.13 8.64
C LEU A 502 27.59 -2.07 9.70
N HIS A 503 27.38 -3.14 10.48
CA HIS A 503 26.37 -3.17 11.54
C HIS A 503 26.65 -2.11 12.61
N SER A 504 27.91 -2.05 13.06
CA SER A 504 28.39 -1.06 14.02
C SER A 504 28.31 0.36 13.47
N PHE A 505 28.61 0.58 12.18
CA PHE A 505 28.46 1.88 11.55
C PHE A 505 26.99 2.30 11.46
N ALA A 506 26.14 1.41 10.98
CA ALA A 506 24.72 1.67 10.79
C ALA A 506 24.05 2.04 12.12
N GLU A 507 24.30 1.29 13.21
CA GLU A 507 23.68 1.62 14.50
C GLU A 507 24.04 3.02 15.02
N ASN A 508 25.29 3.46 14.82
CA ASN A 508 25.80 4.75 15.28
C ASN A 508 25.50 5.94 14.34
N ASN A 509 24.97 5.72 13.13
CA ASN A 509 24.72 6.77 12.15
C ASN A 509 23.25 6.82 11.71
N LYS A 510 22.70 8.03 11.54
CA LYS A 510 21.34 8.22 10.98
C LYS A 510 21.34 8.24 9.45
N VAL A 511 22.41 8.75 8.84
CA VAL A 511 22.63 8.84 7.38
C VAL A 511 23.77 7.90 7.02
N THR A 512 23.56 6.99 6.09
CA THR A 512 24.59 6.03 5.63
C THR A 512 24.94 6.12 4.15
N THR A 513 24.12 6.82 3.34
CA THR A 513 24.41 7.09 1.93
C THR A 513 25.71 7.88 1.73
N GLY A 514 26.45 7.59 0.65
CA GLY A 514 27.69 8.29 0.31
C GLY A 514 28.83 8.04 1.33
N LYS A 515 28.83 6.88 1.98
CA LYS A 515 29.86 6.45 2.98
C LYS A 515 30.56 5.15 2.62
N PHE A 516 30.06 4.42 1.64
CA PHE A 516 30.54 3.11 1.22
C PHE A 516 30.70 3.08 -0.30
N THR A 517 31.56 2.20 -0.75
CA THR A 517 31.96 2.04 -2.15
C THR A 517 31.51 0.69 -2.72
N ILE A 518 31.61 0.53 -4.05
CA ILE A 518 31.41 -0.77 -4.71
C ILE A 518 32.35 -1.84 -4.15
N GLY A 519 33.57 -1.47 -3.76
CA GLY A 519 34.51 -2.36 -3.07
C GLY A 519 34.01 -2.80 -1.68
N ASP A 520 33.43 -1.88 -0.90
CA ASP A 520 32.84 -2.21 0.41
C ASP A 520 31.60 -3.12 0.26
N GLU A 521 30.74 -2.86 -0.73
CA GLU A 521 29.56 -3.69 -0.99
C GLU A 521 29.96 -5.13 -1.37
N LYS A 522 31.02 -5.32 -2.17
CA LYS A 522 31.57 -6.66 -2.46
C LYS A 522 32.04 -7.42 -1.21
N GLU A 523 32.34 -6.73 -0.11
CA GLU A 523 32.78 -7.33 1.15
C GLU A 523 31.62 -7.59 2.14
N HIS A 524 30.67 -6.66 2.30
CA HIS A 524 29.59 -6.79 3.29
C HIS A 524 28.20 -7.14 2.73
N ASN A 525 27.95 -6.99 1.43
CA ASN A 525 26.62 -7.21 0.86
C ASN A 525 26.46 -8.67 0.42
N VAL A 526 25.60 -9.42 1.11
CA VAL A 526 25.37 -10.84 0.82
C VAL A 526 24.82 -11.10 -0.59
N PHE A 527 24.15 -10.11 -1.21
CA PHE A 527 23.66 -10.21 -2.59
C PHE A 527 24.75 -9.97 -3.65
N MET A 528 25.90 -9.38 -3.25
CA MET A 528 27.09 -9.23 -4.10
C MET A 528 28.16 -10.32 -3.84
N ARG A 529 27.81 -11.33 -3.04
CA ARG A 529 28.69 -12.42 -2.59
C ARG A 529 28.04 -13.79 -2.78
N VAL A 530 27.25 -13.97 -3.84
CA VAL A 530 26.48 -15.21 -4.11
C VAL A 530 27.36 -16.44 -4.40
N GLU A 531 28.64 -16.24 -4.70
CA GLU A 531 29.65 -17.29 -4.86
C GLU A 531 30.44 -17.59 -3.56
N ASP A 532 30.18 -16.87 -2.46
CA ASP A 532 30.88 -17.09 -1.19
C ASP A 532 30.42 -18.41 -0.54
N PRO A 533 31.33 -19.35 -0.22
CA PRO A 533 30.98 -20.63 0.40
C PRO A 533 30.24 -20.52 1.73
N GLU A 534 30.41 -19.43 2.49
CA GLU A 534 29.62 -19.17 3.71
C GLU A 534 28.14 -18.97 3.36
N ILE A 535 27.87 -18.21 2.29
CA ILE A 535 26.53 -17.81 1.86
C ILE A 535 25.83 -18.98 1.16
N GLN A 536 26.52 -19.69 0.26
CA GLN A 536 26.04 -20.93 -0.36
C GLN A 536 25.60 -21.97 0.69
N LYS A 537 26.42 -22.15 1.74
CA LYS A 537 26.09 -23.08 2.84
C LYS A 537 24.84 -22.66 3.62
N GLN A 538 24.58 -21.35 3.76
CA GLN A 538 23.44 -20.82 4.51
C GLN A 538 22.13 -20.83 3.70
N THR A 539 22.22 -20.68 2.38
CA THR A 539 21.07 -20.84 1.48
C THR A 539 20.74 -22.30 1.20
N GLY A 540 21.75 -23.18 1.23
CA GLY A 540 21.66 -24.56 0.76
C GLY A 540 21.87 -24.71 -0.75
N GLU A 541 22.14 -23.59 -1.44
CA GLU A 541 22.27 -23.49 -2.89
C GLU A 541 23.73 -23.26 -3.29
N THR A 542 24.10 -23.68 -4.50
CA THR A 542 25.48 -23.48 -5.04
C THR A 542 25.50 -22.61 -6.30
N GLU A 543 24.49 -22.71 -7.15
CA GLU A 543 24.37 -21.86 -8.35
C GLU A 543 24.08 -20.40 -7.98
N PRO A 544 24.87 -19.41 -8.48
CA PRO A 544 24.76 -18.00 -8.09
C PRO A 544 23.35 -17.40 -8.19
N VAL A 545 22.57 -17.80 -9.20
CA VAL A 545 21.19 -17.36 -9.41
C VAL A 545 20.23 -17.99 -8.40
N ALA A 546 20.41 -19.25 -8.04
CA ALA A 546 19.63 -19.93 -7.00
C ALA A 546 19.93 -19.34 -5.61
N VAL A 547 21.22 -19.07 -5.31
CA VAL A 547 21.65 -18.36 -4.10
C VAL A 547 21.02 -16.96 -4.03
N MET A 548 21.01 -16.20 -5.13
CA MET A 548 20.35 -14.88 -5.22
C MET A 548 18.85 -14.99 -4.93
N ALA A 549 18.14 -15.93 -5.55
CA ALA A 549 16.72 -16.18 -5.31
C ALA A 549 16.46 -16.51 -3.84
N LYS A 550 17.27 -17.40 -3.25
CA LYS A 550 17.10 -17.87 -1.89
C LYS A 550 17.36 -16.78 -0.85
N LEU A 551 18.44 -16.00 -1.01
CA LEU A 551 18.71 -14.82 -0.18
C LEU A 551 17.56 -13.80 -0.25
N ARG A 552 16.97 -13.61 -1.44
CA ARG A 552 15.87 -12.66 -1.63
C ARG A 552 14.61 -13.11 -0.90
N GLU A 553 14.28 -14.40 -0.99
CA GLU A 553 13.19 -15.04 -0.23
C GLU A 553 13.43 -14.91 1.29
N MET A 554 14.61 -15.30 1.76
CA MET A 554 15.00 -15.21 3.17
C MET A 554 14.84 -13.79 3.70
N LYS A 555 15.31 -12.76 2.97
CA LYS A 555 15.17 -11.35 3.35
C LYS A 555 13.73 -10.83 3.27
N ASN A 556 12.90 -11.37 2.39
CA ASN A 556 11.49 -11.01 2.30
C ASN A 556 10.68 -11.53 3.50
N ASN A 557 11.06 -12.70 4.02
CA ASN A 557 10.43 -13.36 5.16
C ASN A 557 11.10 -13.03 6.52
N PHE A 558 12.22 -12.31 6.52
CA PHE A 558 12.98 -11.96 7.73
C PHE A 558 12.18 -11.04 8.66
N LYS A 559 12.07 -11.43 9.93
CA LYS A 559 11.43 -10.65 11.00
C LYS A 559 12.42 -10.35 12.10
N ASP A 560 12.67 -9.07 12.38
CA ASP A 560 13.41 -8.60 13.56
C ASP A 560 12.69 -9.11 14.84
N GLY A 561 13.19 -10.19 15.44
CA GLY A 561 12.57 -10.79 16.63
C GLY A 561 12.88 -12.27 16.88
N ALA A 562 13.38 -13.02 15.89
CA ALA A 562 13.97 -14.34 16.16
C ALA A 562 15.29 -14.13 16.94
N GLY A 563 15.32 -14.58 18.19
CA GLY A 563 16.39 -14.24 19.13
C GLY A 563 17.77 -14.66 18.64
N ALA A 564 18.61 -13.68 18.31
CA ALA A 564 20.04 -13.89 18.10
C ALA A 564 20.66 -14.39 19.42
N LEU A 565 21.00 -15.68 19.45
CA LEU A 565 21.72 -16.29 20.56
C LEU A 565 23.18 -15.82 20.53
N PHE A 566 23.41 -14.57 20.96
CA PHE A 566 24.75 -14.02 21.11
C PHE A 566 25.53 -14.82 22.16
N VAL A 567 26.37 -15.74 21.69
CA VAL A 567 27.42 -16.35 22.50
C VAL A 567 28.47 -15.27 22.78
N ALA A 568 28.29 -14.55 23.89
CA ALA A 568 29.20 -13.52 24.36
C ALA A 568 30.53 -14.16 24.82
N GLY A 569 31.43 -14.38 23.86
CA GLY A 569 32.63 -15.20 24.01
C GLY A 569 33.96 -14.47 23.84
N ALA A 570 34.10 -13.23 24.30
CA ALA A 570 35.42 -12.60 24.55
C ALA A 570 35.30 -11.30 25.37
N LYS A 571 35.71 -11.32 26.64
CA LYS A 571 36.16 -10.10 27.33
C LYS A 571 37.58 -10.30 27.86
N SER A 572 38.47 -9.47 27.35
CA SER A 572 39.87 -9.39 27.75
C SER A 572 40.00 -9.03 29.23
N THR A 573 40.72 -9.89 29.94
CA THR A 573 41.55 -9.66 31.13
C THR A 573 41.71 -8.21 31.60
N ILE A 574 41.15 -7.90 32.77
CA ILE A 574 41.79 -7.01 33.76
C ILE A 574 41.68 -7.71 35.12
N ALA A 575 42.79 -7.81 35.84
CA ALA A 575 42.88 -8.55 37.10
C ALA A 575 42.63 -7.65 38.31
N THR A 576 41.87 -8.16 39.30
CA THR A 576 42.04 -7.79 40.70
C THR A 576 41.83 -9.01 41.60
N THR A 577 42.71 -9.17 42.57
CA THR A 577 42.91 -10.37 43.40
C THR A 577 41.94 -10.45 44.61
N SER A 578 41.88 -11.63 45.25
CA SER A 578 41.53 -11.82 46.69
C SER A 578 40.01 -11.92 46.99
N ILE A 579 39.48 -12.74 47.91
CA ILE A 579 40.04 -13.51 49.05
C ILE A 579 39.12 -14.70 49.51
N TYR A 580 39.68 -15.64 50.28
CA TYR A 580 39.07 -16.72 51.15
C TYR A 580 38.09 -17.73 50.50
N ARG A 581 38.32 -19.06 50.48
CA ARG A 581 38.77 -20.14 51.43
C ARG A 581 37.63 -20.96 52.06
N ASP A 582 37.78 -22.26 51.84
CA ASP A 582 37.12 -23.46 52.37
C ASP A 582 36.78 -23.50 53.88
N ILE A 583 35.83 -24.38 54.23
CA ILE A 583 35.96 -25.38 55.31
C ILE A 583 35.07 -26.60 55.01
N ASN A 584 35.49 -27.79 55.48
CA ASN A 584 35.02 -29.13 55.08
C ASN A 584 34.08 -29.83 56.11
N HIS A 585 33.53 -30.99 55.66
CA HIS A 585 33.15 -32.20 56.44
C HIS A 585 31.76 -32.23 57.14
N ARG A 586 30.84 -33.14 56.73
CA ARG A 586 30.59 -34.56 57.18
C ARG A 586 29.78 -34.63 58.50
N ASP A 587 28.80 -35.53 58.73
CA ASP A 587 28.38 -36.79 58.07
C ASP A 587 26.87 -37.15 58.30
N CYS A 588 26.38 -38.14 57.53
CA CYS A 588 25.26 -39.08 57.80
C CYS A 588 23.77 -38.75 57.48
N PRO A 589 22.93 -39.80 57.16
CA PRO A 589 21.67 -39.67 56.40
C PRO A 589 20.48 -40.40 57.09
N PRO A 590 19.45 -40.97 56.39
CA PRO A 590 18.73 -40.59 55.17
C PRO A 590 17.22 -40.36 55.41
N LYS A 591 16.48 -39.69 54.49
CA LYS A 591 15.05 -40.00 54.24
C LYS A 591 14.47 -39.42 52.94
N ARG A 592 13.86 -40.32 52.15
CA ARG A 592 12.84 -40.16 51.08
C ARG A 592 13.14 -39.26 49.86
N LYS A 593 13.13 -39.93 48.69
CA LYS A 593 13.04 -39.32 47.34
C LYS A 593 11.71 -38.58 47.14
N ALA A 594 11.75 -37.44 46.48
CA ALA A 594 10.65 -36.86 45.71
C ALA A 594 11.02 -36.89 44.20
N PRO A 595 10.05 -36.96 43.27
CA PRO A 595 10.30 -37.40 41.90
C PRO A 595 10.64 -36.26 40.92
N ALA A 596 11.10 -36.66 39.73
CA ALA A 596 11.42 -35.76 38.63
C ALA A 596 10.21 -34.96 38.13
N THR A 597 10.42 -33.67 37.87
CA THR A 597 9.47 -32.80 37.18
C THR A 597 9.48 -33.10 35.67
N SER A 598 8.48 -33.86 35.22
CA SER A 598 8.09 -33.92 33.81
C SER A 598 7.56 -32.56 33.33
N ALA A 599 7.75 -32.26 32.04
CA ALA A 599 7.13 -31.09 31.41
C ALA A 599 5.60 -31.14 31.55
N THR A 600 4.99 -30.07 32.09
CA THR A 600 3.54 -29.95 32.23
C THR A 600 2.92 -29.55 30.90
N ALA A 601 2.24 -30.49 30.24
CA ALA A 601 1.30 -30.19 29.17
C ALA A 601 0.07 -29.43 29.72
N ALA A 602 -0.55 -28.60 28.89
CA ALA A 602 -1.76 -27.87 29.22
C ALA A 602 -2.94 -28.82 29.56
N PRO A 603 -3.88 -28.42 30.44
CA PRO A 603 -5.00 -29.27 30.85
C PRO A 603 -5.95 -29.53 29.68
N LYS A 604 -6.14 -30.80 29.32
CA LYS A 604 -7.16 -31.21 28.33
C LYS A 604 -8.56 -30.96 28.90
N THR A 605 -9.39 -30.24 28.16
CA THR A 605 -10.82 -30.05 28.45
C THR A 605 -11.55 -31.40 28.43
N ARG A 606 -12.46 -31.61 29.39
CA ARG A 606 -13.16 -32.89 29.55
C ARG A 606 -14.48 -32.87 28.78
N GLN A 607 -14.60 -33.68 27.72
CA GLN A 607 -15.82 -33.85 26.92
C GLN A 607 -17.07 -34.05 27.80
N SER A 608 -18.19 -33.42 27.43
CA SER A 608 -19.49 -33.67 28.06
C SER A 608 -20.07 -35.04 27.71
N LYS A 609 -21.26 -35.36 28.25
CA LYS A 609 -21.99 -36.59 27.90
C LYS A 609 -22.46 -36.55 26.44
N LEU A 610 -23.09 -35.45 26.04
CA LEU A 610 -23.61 -35.22 24.70
C LEU A 610 -22.50 -35.31 23.63
N ALA A 611 -21.33 -34.73 23.89
CA ALA A 611 -20.18 -34.86 22.98
C ALA A 611 -19.68 -36.31 22.85
N LYS A 612 -19.78 -37.14 23.90
CA LYS A 612 -19.42 -38.57 23.83
C LYS A 612 -20.49 -39.40 23.13
N GLU A 613 -21.76 -39.06 23.28
CA GLU A 613 -22.88 -39.75 22.63
C GLU A 613 -22.86 -39.54 21.11
N HIS A 614 -22.41 -38.37 20.64
CA HIS A 614 -22.26 -38.05 19.22
C HIS A 614 -20.83 -38.17 18.65
N ASN A 615 -19.87 -38.75 19.40
CA ASN A 615 -18.45 -38.90 19.01
C ASN A 615 -17.75 -37.58 18.59
N VAL A 616 -18.08 -36.46 19.25
CA VAL A 616 -17.52 -35.12 18.98
C VAL A 616 -16.35 -34.81 19.93
N THR A 617 -15.30 -34.16 19.44
CA THR A 617 -14.15 -33.76 20.28
C THR A 617 -14.51 -32.63 21.24
N ALA A 618 -13.70 -32.46 22.30
CA ALA A 618 -13.89 -31.34 23.25
C ALA A 618 -13.65 -29.95 22.63
N GLN A 619 -13.05 -29.88 21.43
CA GLN A 619 -12.85 -28.63 20.71
C GLN A 619 -14.10 -28.31 19.87
N GLU A 620 -14.56 -29.24 19.05
CA GLU A 620 -15.79 -29.10 18.26
C GLU A 620 -17.02 -28.88 19.15
N GLU A 621 -17.08 -29.51 20.33
CA GLU A 621 -18.13 -29.22 21.33
C GLU A 621 -18.13 -27.74 21.75
N GLY A 622 -16.95 -27.13 21.84
CA GLY A 622 -16.78 -25.71 22.12
C GLY A 622 -17.22 -24.83 20.94
N GLU A 623 -16.84 -25.21 19.72
CA GLU A 623 -17.19 -24.50 18.48
C GLU A 623 -18.71 -24.52 18.22
N ILE A 624 -19.38 -25.68 18.37
CA ILE A 624 -20.85 -25.80 18.28
C ILE A 624 -21.54 -24.92 19.33
N ARG A 625 -21.03 -24.92 20.58
CA ARG A 625 -21.57 -24.10 21.66
C ARG A 625 -21.42 -22.62 21.40
N GLU A 626 -20.27 -22.17 20.89
CA GLU A 626 -20.05 -20.79 20.51
C GLU A 626 -21.00 -20.38 19.37
N ALA A 627 -21.07 -21.19 18.30
CA ALA A 627 -21.95 -20.94 17.16
C ALA A 627 -23.44 -20.81 17.56
N PHE A 628 -23.95 -21.71 18.40
CA PHE A 628 -25.32 -21.60 18.95
C PHE A 628 -25.50 -20.34 19.79
N SER A 629 -24.57 -20.07 20.72
CA SER A 629 -24.64 -18.90 21.63
C SER A 629 -24.58 -17.54 20.92
N LEU A 630 -24.11 -17.49 19.66
CA LEU A 630 -24.11 -16.25 18.87
C LEU A 630 -25.52 -15.80 18.46
N PHE A 631 -26.45 -16.73 18.31
CA PHE A 631 -27.80 -16.49 17.78
C PHE A 631 -28.94 -16.90 18.72
N ALA A 632 -28.63 -17.64 19.80
CA ALA A 632 -29.63 -18.05 20.79
C ALA A 632 -30.20 -16.87 21.60
N GLU A 633 -31.50 -16.94 21.89
CA GLU A 633 -32.24 -16.08 22.79
C GLU A 633 -32.51 -16.80 24.13
N PRO A 634 -32.53 -16.10 25.28
CA PRO A 634 -32.82 -16.71 26.57
C PRO A 634 -34.31 -17.08 26.70
N MET A 635 -34.60 -18.33 27.06
CA MET A 635 -35.95 -18.82 27.34
C MET A 635 -35.99 -19.53 28.70
N ASP A 636 -37.04 -19.30 29.49
CA ASP A 636 -37.21 -19.90 30.80
C ASP A 636 -37.35 -21.43 30.71
N GLY A 637 -36.46 -22.15 31.40
CA GLY A 637 -36.37 -23.61 31.38
C GLY A 637 -35.22 -24.16 30.54
N GLU A 638 -34.77 -23.41 29.52
CA GLU A 638 -33.69 -23.86 28.62
C GLU A 638 -32.32 -23.33 29.02
N LYS A 639 -31.44 -24.25 29.44
CA LYS A 639 -30.11 -23.91 30.00
C LYS A 639 -29.20 -23.17 29.02
N HIS A 640 -29.36 -23.42 27.73
CA HIS A 640 -28.53 -22.88 26.66
C HIS A 640 -29.24 -21.77 25.85
N GLY A 641 -30.48 -21.43 26.20
CA GLY A 641 -31.37 -20.65 25.35
C GLY A 641 -31.91 -21.45 24.16
N VAL A 642 -32.68 -20.77 23.32
CA VAL A 642 -33.27 -21.32 22.10
C VAL A 642 -32.84 -20.51 20.88
N LEU A 643 -32.64 -21.17 19.75
CA LEU A 643 -32.18 -20.58 18.50
C LEU A 643 -33.39 -20.32 17.58
N PRO A 644 -33.71 -19.06 17.21
CA PRO A 644 -34.78 -18.79 16.24
C PRO A 644 -34.54 -19.54 14.92
N ILE A 645 -35.60 -20.09 14.33
CA ILE A 645 -35.49 -20.96 13.14
C ILE A 645 -34.91 -20.23 11.92
N ASP A 646 -35.21 -18.94 11.77
CA ASP A 646 -34.61 -18.08 10.74
C ASP A 646 -33.07 -17.97 10.86
N ASP A 647 -32.52 -18.11 12.08
CA ASP A 647 -31.08 -18.01 12.36
C ASP A 647 -30.34 -19.36 12.35
N VAL A 648 -31.03 -20.50 12.19
CA VAL A 648 -30.39 -21.82 12.06
C VAL A 648 -29.38 -21.85 10.92
N LYS A 649 -29.71 -21.24 9.76
CA LYS A 649 -28.78 -21.14 8.63
C LYS A 649 -27.54 -20.32 9.03
N SER A 650 -27.73 -19.20 9.71
CA SER A 650 -26.66 -18.32 10.19
C SER A 650 -25.72 -19.04 11.17
N ALA A 651 -26.27 -19.84 12.09
CA ALA A 651 -25.51 -20.62 13.05
C ALA A 651 -24.67 -21.74 12.40
N LEU A 652 -25.23 -22.48 11.42
CA LEU A 652 -24.51 -23.50 10.66
C LEU A 652 -23.37 -22.92 9.81
N ILE A 653 -23.58 -21.75 9.17
CA ILE A 653 -22.52 -21.03 8.46
C ILE A 653 -21.43 -20.55 9.44
N ALA A 654 -21.82 -20.03 10.61
CA ALA A 654 -20.86 -19.55 11.62
C ALA A 654 -19.97 -20.67 12.18
N LEU A 655 -20.47 -21.91 12.22
CA LEU A 655 -19.73 -23.12 12.59
C LEU A 655 -18.83 -23.65 11.45
N GLY A 656 -18.96 -23.14 10.23
CA GLY A 656 -18.21 -23.62 9.06
C GLY A 656 -18.75 -24.93 8.46
N VAL A 657 -19.99 -25.30 8.77
CA VAL A 657 -20.71 -26.44 8.20
C VAL A 657 -22.01 -25.98 7.51
N PRO A 658 -21.90 -25.16 6.44
CA PRO A 658 -23.08 -24.67 5.73
C PRO A 658 -23.92 -25.83 5.17
N PRO A 659 -25.26 -25.68 5.09
CA PRO A 659 -26.10 -26.65 4.40
C PRO A 659 -25.74 -26.68 2.91
N SER A 660 -25.52 -27.88 2.38
CA SER A 660 -25.11 -28.17 1.01
C SER A 660 -26.22 -27.89 -0.01
N SER A 661 -27.48 -27.86 0.43
CA SER A 661 -28.62 -27.46 -0.41
C SER A 661 -29.76 -26.84 0.39
N HIS A 662 -30.69 -26.17 -0.30
CA HIS A 662 -31.90 -25.65 0.31
C HIS A 662 -32.88 -26.76 0.76
N ALA A 663 -32.82 -27.95 0.15
CA ALA A 663 -33.58 -29.11 0.57
C ALA A 663 -33.07 -29.63 1.93
N GLU A 664 -31.75 -29.77 2.08
CA GLU A 664 -31.11 -30.18 3.33
C GLU A 664 -31.38 -29.19 4.47
N LEU A 665 -31.30 -27.87 4.21
CA LEU A 665 -31.67 -26.86 5.21
C LEU A 665 -33.14 -27.01 5.66
N LYS A 666 -34.05 -27.37 4.74
CA LYS A 666 -35.47 -27.60 5.07
C LYS A 666 -35.66 -28.87 5.90
N GLU A 667 -34.89 -29.92 5.64
CA GLU A 667 -34.87 -31.14 6.46
C GLU A 667 -34.33 -30.83 7.86
N PHE A 668 -33.24 -30.07 7.98
CA PHE A 668 -32.71 -29.64 9.29
C PHE A 668 -33.73 -28.81 10.07
N ILE A 669 -34.38 -27.83 9.44
CA ILE A 669 -35.46 -27.05 10.09
C ILE A 669 -36.59 -27.97 10.56
N SER A 670 -37.01 -28.94 9.74
CA SER A 670 -38.06 -29.90 10.12
C SER A 670 -37.68 -30.88 11.23
N ILE A 671 -36.37 -31.08 11.49
CA ILE A 671 -35.86 -31.90 12.61
C ILE A 671 -35.71 -31.04 13.88
N LEU A 672 -35.34 -29.77 13.73
CA LEU A 672 -35.12 -28.84 14.84
C LEU A 672 -36.42 -28.28 15.43
N ASP A 673 -37.43 -28.08 14.60
CA ASP A 673 -38.74 -27.55 14.96
C ASP A 673 -39.87 -28.40 14.34
N PRO A 674 -40.15 -29.57 14.91
CA PRO A 674 -41.19 -30.47 14.41
C PRO A 674 -42.62 -30.01 14.74
N GLU A 675 -42.80 -29.11 15.72
CA GLU A 675 -44.11 -28.57 16.14
C GLU A 675 -44.43 -27.21 15.49
N ASN A 676 -43.46 -26.60 14.79
CA ASN A 676 -43.52 -25.27 14.17
C ASN A 676 -43.70 -24.14 15.21
N ASP A 677 -42.99 -24.25 16.33
CA ASP A 677 -42.93 -23.25 17.41
C ASP A 677 -42.05 -22.04 17.06
N GLY A 678 -41.20 -22.16 16.02
CA GLY A 678 -40.30 -21.11 15.54
C GLY A 678 -38.91 -21.11 16.18
N TYR A 679 -38.59 -22.09 17.03
CA TYR A 679 -37.33 -22.15 17.78
C TYR A 679 -36.73 -23.56 17.82
N ALA A 680 -35.40 -23.63 17.83
CA ALA A 680 -34.60 -24.85 17.95
C ALA A 680 -33.88 -24.91 19.31
N THR A 681 -33.96 -26.04 20.01
CA THR A 681 -33.20 -26.25 21.25
C THR A 681 -31.75 -26.71 20.98
N TYR A 682 -30.89 -26.63 22.01
CA TYR A 682 -29.45 -26.89 21.84
C TYR A 682 -29.12 -28.35 21.50
N GLU A 683 -29.83 -29.33 22.07
CA GLU A 683 -29.51 -30.76 21.87
C GLU A 683 -29.79 -31.24 20.42
N PRO A 684 -30.96 -30.95 19.80
CA PRO A 684 -31.19 -31.22 18.38
C PRO A 684 -30.20 -30.50 17.45
N PHE A 685 -29.86 -29.24 17.74
CA PHE A 685 -28.87 -28.49 16.95
C PHE A 685 -27.48 -29.13 17.04
N PHE A 686 -27.06 -29.56 18.24
CA PHE A 686 -25.81 -30.26 18.45
C PHE A 686 -25.74 -31.58 17.66
N ALA A 687 -26.83 -32.35 17.64
CA ALA A 687 -26.90 -33.61 16.89
C ALA A 687 -26.73 -33.40 15.36
N ILE A 688 -27.38 -32.38 14.78
CA ILE A 688 -27.22 -32.05 13.35
C ILE A 688 -25.79 -31.61 13.03
N CYS A 689 -25.20 -30.76 13.89
CA CYS A 689 -23.83 -30.31 13.71
C CYS A 689 -22.83 -31.49 13.76
N ALA A 690 -23.01 -32.41 14.71
CA ALA A 690 -22.18 -33.60 14.83
C ALA A 690 -22.27 -34.51 13.59
N LEU A 691 -23.47 -34.73 13.05
CA LEU A 691 -23.65 -35.49 11.81
C LEU A 691 -22.91 -34.85 10.64
N LYS A 692 -22.96 -33.50 10.50
CA LYS A 692 -22.22 -32.76 9.46
C LYS A 692 -20.68 -32.88 9.60
N PHE A 693 -20.15 -32.93 10.82
CA PHE A 693 -18.71 -33.18 11.03
C PHE A 693 -18.31 -34.58 10.55
N HIS A 694 -19.07 -35.63 10.91
CA HIS A 694 -18.79 -37.00 10.47
C HIS A 694 -18.87 -37.18 8.95
N THR A 695 -19.85 -36.57 8.27
CA THR A 695 -19.93 -36.62 6.79
C THR A 695 -18.70 -36.00 6.13
N ARG A 696 -18.19 -34.89 6.67
CA ARG A 696 -17.01 -34.20 6.14
C ARG A 696 -15.71 -35.01 6.28
N GLU A 697 -15.55 -35.79 7.36
CA GLU A 697 -14.45 -36.75 7.45
C GLU A 697 -14.62 -37.89 6.44
N HIS A 698 -15.83 -38.40 6.28
CA HIS A 698 -16.13 -39.53 5.41
C HIS A 698 -15.92 -39.24 3.91
N ASP A 699 -16.20 -38.02 3.45
CA ASP A 699 -15.86 -37.58 2.08
C ASP A 699 -14.34 -37.54 1.86
N SER A 700 -13.55 -37.15 2.87
CA SER A 700 -12.09 -37.08 2.77
C SER A 700 -11.43 -38.46 2.71
N ASP A 701 -11.99 -39.46 3.41
CA ASP A 701 -11.53 -40.84 3.36
C ASP A 701 -11.99 -41.57 2.09
N ALA A 702 -13.18 -41.27 1.57
CA ALA A 702 -13.64 -41.77 0.28
C ALA A 702 -12.74 -41.26 -0.86
N HIS A 703 -12.48 -39.95 -0.93
CA HIS A 703 -11.56 -39.34 -1.90
C HIS A 703 -10.15 -39.96 -1.83
N ARG A 704 -9.64 -40.19 -0.61
CA ARG A 704 -8.33 -40.83 -0.41
C ARG A 704 -8.29 -42.27 -0.95
N ALA A 705 -9.37 -43.05 -0.78
CA ALA A 705 -9.48 -44.39 -1.33
C ALA A 705 -9.57 -44.39 -2.88
N GLU A 706 -10.33 -43.46 -3.47
CA GLU A 706 -10.42 -43.30 -4.93
C GLU A 706 -9.08 -42.92 -5.56
N VAL A 707 -8.34 -42.00 -4.94
CA VAL A 707 -6.97 -41.63 -5.34
C VAL A 707 -6.03 -42.83 -5.30
N GLU A 708 -6.08 -43.64 -4.24
CA GLU A 708 -5.20 -44.81 -4.08
C GLU A 708 -5.55 -45.95 -5.05
N GLU A 709 -6.84 -46.17 -5.35
CA GLU A 709 -7.27 -47.10 -6.40
C GLU A 709 -6.81 -46.63 -7.79
N ALA A 710 -7.04 -45.36 -8.13
CA ALA A 710 -6.61 -44.77 -9.39
C ALA A 710 -5.08 -44.82 -9.57
N PHE A 711 -4.31 -44.50 -8.53
CA PHE A 711 -2.85 -44.60 -8.55
C PHE A 711 -2.36 -46.03 -8.82
N ARG A 712 -3.00 -47.04 -8.21
CA ARG A 712 -2.69 -48.45 -8.44
C ARG A 712 -3.02 -48.93 -9.86
N LEU A 713 -3.97 -48.31 -10.57
CA LEU A 713 -4.19 -48.59 -11.99
C LEU A 713 -3.01 -48.13 -12.85
N PHE A 714 -2.45 -46.94 -12.59
CA PHE A 714 -1.26 -46.45 -13.30
C PHE A 714 -0.03 -47.31 -13.03
N THR A 715 0.25 -47.66 -11.76
CA THR A 715 1.40 -48.55 -11.43
C THR A 715 1.16 -50.02 -11.82
N ASN A 716 -0.09 -50.42 -12.12
CA ASN A 716 -0.54 -51.81 -12.30
C ASN A 716 -0.26 -52.66 -11.04
N GLY A 717 -0.63 -52.11 -9.89
CA GLY A 717 -0.50 -52.77 -8.58
C GLY A 717 0.94 -53.01 -8.12
N GLN A 718 1.93 -52.33 -8.72
CA GLN A 718 3.31 -52.33 -8.23
C GLN A 718 3.49 -51.24 -7.17
N ASP A 719 4.18 -51.59 -6.08
CA ASP A 719 4.56 -50.62 -5.06
C ASP A 719 5.68 -49.70 -5.58
N GLY A 720 5.48 -48.39 -5.48
CA GLY A 720 6.43 -47.37 -5.93
C GLY A 720 5.78 -46.22 -6.71
N PRO A 721 6.57 -45.23 -7.14
CA PRO A 721 6.08 -44.08 -7.89
C PRO A 721 5.68 -44.47 -9.32
N ILE A 722 4.82 -43.65 -9.95
CA ILE A 722 4.49 -43.80 -11.38
C ILE A 722 5.73 -43.44 -12.20
N THR A 723 6.20 -44.37 -13.02
CA THR A 723 7.42 -44.24 -13.84
C THR A 723 7.11 -44.02 -15.32
N LEU A 724 8.12 -43.61 -16.09
CA LEU A 724 8.02 -43.48 -17.54
C LEU A 724 7.58 -44.79 -18.24
N ALA A 725 7.97 -45.95 -17.69
CA ALA A 725 7.52 -47.25 -18.19
C ALA A 725 6.03 -47.51 -17.91
N HIS A 726 5.50 -47.00 -16.79
CA HIS A 726 4.08 -47.06 -16.47
C HIS A 726 3.25 -46.16 -17.41
N LEU A 727 3.69 -44.93 -17.66
CA LEU A 727 2.98 -44.02 -18.59
C LEU A 727 2.96 -44.53 -20.03
N ARG A 728 4.10 -45.05 -20.55
CA ARG A 728 4.14 -45.69 -21.88
C ARG A 728 3.12 -46.84 -22.00
N ARG A 729 2.98 -47.64 -20.95
CA ARG A 729 2.00 -48.74 -20.91
C ARG A 729 0.56 -48.20 -20.92
N VAL A 730 0.27 -47.14 -20.16
CA VAL A 730 -1.06 -46.51 -20.14
C VAL A 730 -1.41 -45.91 -21.51
N ALA A 731 -0.50 -45.14 -22.13
CA ALA A 731 -0.69 -44.61 -23.48
C ALA A 731 -0.95 -45.72 -24.52
N ALA A 732 -0.18 -46.81 -24.48
CA ALA A 732 -0.37 -47.98 -25.34
C ALA A 732 -1.73 -48.70 -25.12
N VAL A 733 -2.25 -48.74 -23.89
CA VAL A 733 -3.58 -49.29 -23.58
C VAL A 733 -4.69 -48.37 -24.09
N LEU A 734 -4.52 -47.05 -23.96
CA LEU A 734 -5.44 -46.02 -24.48
C LEU A 734 -5.37 -45.88 -26.01
N LYS A 735 -4.35 -46.45 -26.65
CA LYS A 735 -4.03 -46.33 -28.09
C LYS A 735 -3.71 -44.90 -28.52
N GLU A 736 -3.16 -44.11 -27.61
CA GLU A 736 -2.64 -42.78 -27.90
C GLU A 736 -1.17 -42.88 -28.27
N ASP A 737 -0.79 -42.23 -29.39
CA ASP A 737 0.58 -42.18 -29.87
C ASP A 737 1.26 -40.95 -29.26
N VAL A 738 1.90 -41.15 -28.10
CA VAL A 738 2.48 -40.08 -27.27
C VAL A 738 4.00 -40.21 -27.27
N ASP A 739 4.69 -39.14 -27.66
CA ASP A 739 6.15 -39.12 -27.78
C ASP A 739 6.85 -39.28 -26.42
N GLU A 740 8.04 -39.87 -26.43
CA GLU A 740 8.82 -40.16 -25.24
C GLU A 740 9.32 -38.89 -24.53
N GLU A 741 9.52 -37.78 -25.25
CA GLU A 741 9.83 -36.48 -24.65
C GLU A 741 8.62 -35.93 -23.88
N LEU A 742 7.43 -35.93 -24.48
CA LEU A 742 6.20 -35.49 -23.82
C LEU A 742 5.88 -36.33 -22.56
N LEU A 743 6.10 -37.64 -22.59
CA LEU A 743 5.95 -38.50 -21.40
C LEU A 743 6.99 -38.22 -20.29
N LYS A 744 8.16 -37.65 -20.61
CA LYS A 744 9.14 -37.18 -19.62
C LYS A 744 8.71 -35.85 -19.03
N ASP A 745 8.23 -34.94 -19.86
CA ASP A 745 7.75 -33.62 -19.44
C ASP A 745 6.55 -33.76 -18.49
N MET A 746 5.60 -34.66 -18.77
CA MET A 746 4.49 -34.98 -17.86
C MET A 746 4.97 -35.44 -16.47
N ILE A 747 6.06 -36.19 -16.36
CA ILE A 747 6.63 -36.60 -15.07
C ILE A 747 7.32 -35.43 -14.37
N LEU A 748 8.04 -34.59 -15.13
CA LEU A 748 8.70 -33.41 -14.60
C LEU A 748 7.70 -32.37 -14.10
N GLU A 749 6.62 -32.11 -14.83
CA GLU A 749 5.54 -31.21 -14.42
C GLU A 749 4.85 -31.74 -13.15
N ALA A 750 4.43 -33.01 -13.16
CA ALA A 750 3.79 -33.64 -12.01
C ALA A 750 4.67 -33.68 -10.75
N ASN A 751 5.98 -33.84 -10.92
CA ASN A 751 6.93 -34.03 -9.82
C ASN A 751 7.77 -32.78 -9.47
N GLY A 752 7.39 -31.60 -9.98
CA GLY A 752 8.02 -30.32 -9.64
C GLY A 752 9.44 -30.15 -10.18
N GLY A 753 9.79 -30.82 -11.27
CA GLY A 753 11.09 -30.74 -11.94
C GLY A 753 12.22 -31.54 -11.27
N VAL A 754 11.92 -32.35 -10.25
CA VAL A 754 12.91 -33.08 -9.44
C VAL A 754 13.63 -34.18 -10.25
N GLY A 755 13.06 -34.61 -11.38
CA GLY A 755 13.71 -35.47 -12.36
C GLY A 755 12.91 -36.74 -12.68
N VAL A 756 12.97 -37.18 -13.93
CA VAL A 756 12.20 -38.32 -14.46
C VAL A 756 12.45 -39.62 -13.70
N ALA A 757 13.68 -39.82 -13.19
CA ALA A 757 14.07 -41.04 -12.47
C ALA A 757 13.36 -41.22 -11.11
N ARG A 758 12.83 -40.15 -10.51
CA ARG A 758 12.04 -40.22 -9.27
C ARG A 758 10.62 -40.75 -9.50
N GLY A 759 10.07 -40.56 -10.70
CA GLY A 759 8.66 -40.77 -10.98
C GLY A 759 7.75 -39.79 -10.23
N VAL A 760 6.46 -40.13 -10.14
CA VAL A 760 5.40 -39.33 -9.48
C VAL A 760 4.84 -40.09 -8.27
N GLY A 761 4.79 -39.46 -7.10
CA GLY A 761 4.19 -40.01 -5.87
C GLY A 761 2.67 -39.89 -5.81
N VAL A 762 2.03 -40.50 -4.80
CA VAL A 762 0.57 -40.50 -4.65
C VAL A 762 0.00 -39.10 -4.43
N GLU A 763 0.64 -38.30 -3.57
CA GLU A 763 0.22 -36.91 -3.29
C GLU A 763 0.39 -35.99 -4.51
N GLU A 764 1.44 -36.23 -5.30
CA GLU A 764 1.71 -35.50 -6.55
C GLU A 764 0.69 -35.86 -7.64
N PHE A 765 0.33 -37.14 -7.74
CA PHE A 765 -0.74 -37.63 -8.60
C PHE A 765 -2.12 -37.07 -8.23
N ASP A 766 -2.46 -37.01 -6.94
CA ASP A 766 -3.69 -36.35 -6.46
C ASP A 766 -3.73 -34.87 -6.86
N GLY A 767 -2.60 -34.16 -6.69
CA GLY A 767 -2.42 -32.78 -7.14
C GLY A 767 -2.68 -32.60 -8.64
N VAL A 768 -2.04 -33.41 -9.48
CA VAL A 768 -2.24 -33.37 -10.95
C VAL A 768 -3.68 -33.66 -11.33
N MET A 769 -4.31 -34.68 -10.73
CA MET A 769 -5.68 -35.08 -11.06
C MET A 769 -6.73 -34.04 -10.60
N LYS A 770 -6.43 -33.27 -9.54
CA LYS A 770 -7.19 -32.07 -9.14
C LYS A 770 -7.00 -30.91 -10.13
N SER A 771 -5.77 -30.63 -10.54
CA SER A 771 -5.46 -29.61 -11.55
C SER A 771 -6.08 -29.93 -12.92
N ALA A 772 -6.19 -31.22 -13.28
CA ALA A 772 -6.89 -31.70 -14.47
C ALA A 772 -8.43 -31.74 -14.31
N GLY A 773 -8.98 -31.43 -13.12
CA GLY A 773 -10.42 -31.40 -12.86
C GLY A 773 -11.11 -32.76 -12.84
N VAL A 774 -10.35 -33.86 -12.66
CA VAL A 774 -10.89 -35.22 -12.53
C VAL A 774 -11.55 -35.41 -11.16
N TRP A 775 -10.90 -34.88 -10.11
CA TRP A 775 -11.45 -34.75 -8.77
C TRP A 775 -12.05 -33.34 -8.58
N ARG A 776 -13.07 -33.19 -7.73
CA ARG A 776 -13.79 -31.92 -7.47
C ARG A 776 -13.67 -31.46 -6.02
#